data_AF-A0A355S6Z7-F1
#
_entry.id   AF-A0A355S6Z7-F1
#
_cell.length_a   1.000
_cell.length_b   1.000
_cell.length_c   1.000
_cell.angle_alpha   90.00
_cell.angle_beta   90.00
_cell.angle_gamma   90.00
#
_symmetry.space_group_name_H-M   'P 1'
#
loop_
_entity.id
_entity.type
_entity.pdbx_description
1 polymer ?
#
loop_
_entity_poly.entity_id
_entity_poly.type
_entity_poly.pdbx_seq_one_letter_code
_entity_poly.pdbx_strand_id
1 'polypeptide(L)'
;MSSLSLLAAVLTQVPGAGAEEKASLPRDAEESFTQHFFKSHCVKCHGAKNAKGGIRLDHLDQRISLGFDFETWMAVHEQIQAGQMPPEDEAQPDNNDRLKVSSWIGSELKKAQRSDRGRYLSGQFAFGNQISHEKIFGGKVGGWSFSPPRLWRMNPNIYNRTKHRILKHHWEALGRVRQPFGMDARPGFNDYAVNLHADSATLETLLRNARTIVDHQLSHDVSEAFRTVLEAERPNMDQIDAAIRHQFEALVYRLPEPVELKRYREYMLRSINEAGDVKEGMAVCLKAIALMPEAVYRMELGLGERDEHGRRRLSGNELAFAISFALTDDPPAGETWSASREGRLQSRRGIQAEVERLLHDDAIAKPKILRFFREFFGYHRAPDIFKDAKRFHNYDWGKVPYQLVHEADLLVLHIVNRDKDVLRELLTTRKFFVGHFGPEKEPEELEERLVALRLLYDYWKDKPWKELKYELEPEVRADIEDLHPYFRTQPAKHRMSGGLIKDYMEYLPVCYRSGIRPMLAQFTLMEGERERNLTSAHDQRFFLSAYNLKIDQFDCPTEQPFELNPKERVGLLTHPAWLIAHSKNTETNPITRGKWIRERLLAGHVPDVPITINAVVPEDPHKTLRERFEPTR
;
A
#
# COMPACT_ATOMS: atom_id res chain seq x y z
N MET A 1 -39.16 -52.01 29.33
CA MET A 1 -40.30 -51.11 29.56
C MET A 1 -39.74 -49.71 29.73
N SER A 2 -40.16 -48.80 28.84
CA SER A 2 -40.31 -47.32 28.99
C SER A 2 -39.18 -46.53 29.69
N SER A 3 -38.58 -45.44 29.21
CA SER A 3 -38.97 -44.40 28.25
C SER A 3 -37.72 -43.57 27.91
N LEU A 4 -37.57 -43.13 26.65
CA LEU A 4 -36.59 -42.12 26.24
C LEU A 4 -37.31 -41.13 25.31
N SER A 5 -37.52 -39.91 25.78
CA SER A 5 -38.17 -38.83 25.04
C SER A 5 -37.13 -38.06 24.21
N LEU A 6 -37.30 -38.09 22.88
CA LEU A 6 -36.61 -37.25 21.91
C LEU A 6 -37.25 -35.84 21.86
N LEU A 7 -36.44 -34.79 21.94
CA LEU A 7 -36.79 -33.47 21.41
C LEU A 7 -36.53 -33.48 19.89
N ALA A 8 -37.60 -33.33 19.10
CA ALA A 8 -37.53 -33.08 17.66
C ALA A 8 -37.45 -31.58 17.38
N ALA A 9 -36.50 -31.20 16.52
CA ALA A 9 -36.30 -29.84 16.03
C ALA A 9 -37.47 -29.40 15.12
N VAL A 10 -37.98 -28.20 15.37
CA VAL A 10 -38.94 -27.50 14.50
C VAL A 10 -38.17 -26.92 13.31
N LEU A 11 -38.31 -27.56 12.15
CA LEU A 11 -37.98 -26.99 10.85
C LEU A 11 -39.16 -26.12 10.40
N THR A 12 -39.02 -24.80 10.47
CA THR A 12 -39.94 -23.87 9.82
C THR A 12 -39.70 -23.93 8.30
N GLN A 13 -40.73 -24.37 7.58
CA GLN A 13 -40.77 -24.42 6.13
C GLN A 13 -40.68 -23.01 5.53
N VAL A 14 -39.70 -22.80 4.65
CA VAL A 14 -39.67 -21.66 3.73
C VAL A 14 -40.75 -21.90 2.68
N PRO A 15 -41.63 -20.92 2.36
CA PRO A 15 -42.61 -21.07 1.30
C PRO A 15 -41.89 -21.29 -0.02
N GLY A 16 -42.28 -22.35 -0.75
CA GLY A 16 -41.75 -22.63 -2.07
C GLY A 16 -41.89 -21.42 -2.98
N ALA A 17 -40.75 -20.96 -3.51
CA ALA A 17 -40.72 -20.04 -4.62
C ALA A 17 -41.54 -20.67 -5.76
N GLY A 18 -42.69 -20.07 -6.06
CA GLY A 18 -43.46 -20.42 -7.24
C GLY A 18 -42.55 -20.35 -8.45
N ALA A 19 -42.48 -21.44 -9.20
CA ALA A 19 -41.92 -21.42 -10.53
C ALA A 19 -42.74 -20.40 -11.33
N GLU A 20 -42.19 -19.21 -11.53
CA GLU A 20 -42.68 -18.30 -12.55
C GLU A 20 -42.56 -19.03 -13.88
N GLU A 21 -43.73 -19.45 -14.36
CA GLU A 21 -43.97 -20.03 -15.66
C GLU A 21 -43.24 -19.17 -16.69
N LYS A 22 -42.28 -19.76 -17.42
CA LYS A 22 -41.64 -19.13 -18.57
C LYS A 22 -42.74 -18.77 -19.55
N ALA A 23 -43.23 -17.54 -19.50
CA ALA A 23 -44.14 -16.99 -20.49
C ALA A 23 -43.47 -17.19 -21.86
N SER A 24 -44.01 -18.13 -22.63
CA SER A 24 -43.57 -18.35 -24.00
C SER A 24 -43.94 -17.11 -24.80
N LEU A 25 -42.93 -16.42 -25.34
CA LEU A 25 -43.12 -15.31 -26.24
C LEU A 25 -43.87 -15.80 -27.50
N PRO A 26 -44.78 -14.99 -28.08
CA PRO A 26 -45.49 -15.34 -29.31
C PRO A 26 -44.50 -15.75 -30.40
N ARG A 27 -44.75 -16.87 -31.08
CA ARG A 27 -43.83 -17.49 -32.05
C ARG A 27 -43.73 -16.80 -33.40
N ASP A 28 -44.36 -15.64 -33.60
CA ASP A 28 -44.33 -14.88 -34.85
C ASP A 28 -43.98 -13.40 -34.62
N ALA A 29 -42.84 -13.13 -33.97
CA ALA A 29 -42.25 -11.79 -33.91
C ALA A 29 -41.17 -11.67 -35.00
N GLU A 30 -41.23 -10.62 -35.84
CA GLU A 30 -40.15 -10.28 -36.78
C GLU A 30 -38.78 -10.25 -36.05
N GLU A 31 -37.76 -10.85 -36.66
CA GLU A 31 -36.40 -10.88 -36.12
C GLU A 31 -35.90 -9.44 -35.92
N SER A 32 -35.59 -9.07 -34.68
CA SER A 32 -35.16 -7.69 -34.40
C SER A 32 -33.80 -7.40 -35.05
N PHE A 33 -33.52 -6.13 -35.33
CA PHE A 33 -32.21 -5.70 -35.86
C PHE A 33 -31.03 -6.27 -35.05
N THR A 34 -31.15 -6.33 -33.72
CA THR A 34 -30.10 -6.85 -32.84
C THR A 34 -29.97 -8.37 -32.96
N GLN A 35 -31.07 -9.11 -33.05
CA GLN A 35 -31.05 -10.56 -33.28
C GLN A 35 -30.38 -10.89 -34.61
N HIS A 36 -30.75 -10.16 -35.68
CA HIS A 36 -30.13 -10.31 -36.99
C HIS A 36 -28.63 -10.03 -36.94
N PHE A 37 -28.20 -8.94 -36.28
CA PHE A 37 -26.80 -8.59 -36.14
C PHE A 37 -25.97 -9.71 -35.48
N PHE A 38 -26.40 -10.23 -34.31
CA PHE A 38 -25.66 -11.27 -33.61
C PHE A 38 -25.62 -12.58 -34.40
N LYS A 39 -26.72 -12.95 -35.06
CA LYS A 39 -26.80 -14.14 -35.88
C LYS A 39 -25.86 -14.06 -37.10
N SER A 40 -25.82 -12.91 -37.75
CA SER A 40 -24.99 -12.67 -38.94
C SER A 40 -23.50 -12.55 -38.62
N HIS A 41 -23.14 -11.92 -37.50
CA HIS A 41 -21.75 -11.54 -37.22
C HIS A 41 -21.08 -12.30 -36.07
N CYS A 42 -21.84 -12.89 -35.14
CA CYS A 42 -21.26 -13.40 -33.88
C CYS A 42 -21.52 -14.90 -33.64
N VAL A 43 -22.72 -15.41 -33.94
CA VAL A 43 -23.13 -16.80 -33.60
C VAL A 43 -22.29 -17.86 -34.32
N LYS A 44 -21.70 -17.56 -35.48
CA LYS A 44 -20.79 -18.49 -36.18
C LYS A 44 -19.60 -18.93 -35.31
N CYS A 45 -19.05 -18.00 -34.52
CA CYS A 45 -17.91 -18.24 -33.63
C CYS A 45 -18.29 -18.43 -32.15
N HIS A 46 -19.48 -17.97 -31.74
CA HIS A 46 -19.98 -18.01 -30.37
C HIS A 46 -21.37 -18.68 -30.25
N GLY A 47 -21.60 -19.76 -30.99
CA GLY A 47 -22.85 -20.50 -31.02
C GLY A 47 -22.69 -21.98 -30.64
N ALA A 48 -23.75 -22.78 -30.80
CA ALA A 48 -23.77 -24.20 -30.43
C ALA A 48 -22.57 -25.04 -30.92
N LYS A 49 -22.05 -24.73 -32.11
CA LYS A 49 -20.95 -25.50 -32.72
C LYS A 49 -19.57 -24.99 -32.32
N ASN A 50 -19.44 -23.72 -31.95
CA ASN A 50 -18.16 -23.06 -31.68
C ASN A 50 -18.34 -22.08 -30.52
N ALA A 51 -17.51 -22.19 -29.47
CA ALA A 51 -17.53 -21.29 -28.32
C ALA A 51 -16.15 -20.62 -28.14
N LYS A 52 -15.73 -19.81 -29.13
CA LYS A 52 -14.44 -19.11 -29.03
C LYS A 52 -14.42 -18.25 -27.76
N GLY A 53 -13.31 -18.30 -27.02
CA GLY A 53 -13.18 -17.61 -25.74
C GLY A 53 -14.11 -18.11 -24.62
N GLY A 54 -14.76 -19.28 -24.78
CA GLY A 54 -15.69 -19.83 -23.80
C GLY A 54 -17.06 -19.14 -23.73
N ILE A 55 -17.37 -18.25 -24.68
CA ILE A 55 -18.63 -17.47 -24.69
C ILE A 55 -19.62 -18.07 -25.69
N ARG A 56 -20.89 -18.20 -25.26
CA ARG A 56 -22.03 -18.71 -26.03
C ARG A 56 -23.14 -17.66 -26.11
N LEU A 57 -23.16 -16.89 -27.20
CA LEU A 57 -24.11 -15.79 -27.40
C LEU A 57 -25.53 -16.26 -27.72
N ASP A 58 -25.67 -17.49 -28.23
CA ASP A 58 -26.97 -18.12 -28.50
C ASP A 58 -27.73 -18.55 -27.23
N HIS A 59 -27.04 -18.58 -26.08
CA HIS A 59 -27.64 -18.87 -24.77
C HIS A 59 -27.79 -17.63 -23.89
N LEU A 60 -27.29 -16.47 -24.33
CA LEU A 60 -27.39 -15.26 -23.53
C LEU A 60 -28.83 -14.77 -23.44
N ASP A 61 -29.22 -14.41 -22.22
CA ASP A 61 -30.50 -13.79 -21.99
C ASP A 61 -30.46 -12.34 -22.48
N GLN A 62 -31.31 -12.02 -23.46
CA GLN A 62 -31.38 -10.69 -24.05
C GLN A 62 -32.11 -9.68 -23.16
N ARG A 63 -32.61 -10.08 -21.99
CA ARG A 63 -33.21 -9.19 -20.97
C ARG A 63 -32.13 -8.47 -20.17
N ILE A 64 -31.20 -7.83 -20.88
CA ILE A 64 -30.05 -7.11 -20.34
C ILE A 64 -30.51 -6.13 -19.27
N SER A 65 -31.59 -5.36 -19.52
CA SER A 65 -32.16 -4.38 -18.57
C SER A 65 -32.56 -4.93 -17.20
N LEU A 66 -32.76 -6.24 -17.07
CA LEU A 66 -33.07 -6.91 -15.80
C LEU A 66 -31.79 -7.45 -15.10
N GLY A 67 -30.61 -7.29 -15.73
CA GLY A 67 -29.31 -7.69 -15.21
C GLY A 67 -28.95 -9.16 -15.44
N PHE A 68 -29.64 -9.86 -16.34
CA PHE A 68 -29.22 -11.20 -16.76
C PHE A 68 -27.95 -11.11 -17.61
N ASP A 69 -27.00 -12.02 -17.35
CA ASP A 69 -25.69 -12.09 -18.01
C ASP A 69 -24.95 -10.75 -18.09
N PHE A 70 -25.12 -9.88 -17.09
CA PHE A 70 -24.68 -8.49 -17.09
C PHE A 70 -23.17 -8.35 -17.37
N GLU A 71 -22.34 -9.16 -16.73
CA GLU A 71 -20.88 -9.18 -16.92
C GLU A 71 -20.50 -9.57 -18.36
N THR A 72 -21.19 -10.56 -18.92
CA THR A 72 -20.94 -11.01 -20.30
C THR A 72 -21.38 -9.95 -21.30
N TRP A 73 -22.53 -9.31 -21.08
CA TRP A 73 -23.01 -8.21 -21.93
C TRP A 73 -22.11 -6.97 -21.86
N MET A 74 -21.52 -6.66 -20.70
CA MET A 74 -20.48 -5.64 -20.59
C MET A 74 -19.26 -5.97 -21.44
N ALA A 75 -18.78 -7.21 -21.40
CA ALA A 75 -17.65 -7.65 -22.22
C ALA A 75 -17.98 -7.61 -23.72
N VAL A 76 -19.17 -8.06 -24.13
CA VAL A 76 -19.65 -7.97 -25.52
C VAL A 76 -19.72 -6.52 -25.99
N HIS A 77 -20.26 -5.63 -25.16
CA HIS A 77 -20.33 -4.20 -25.46
C HIS A 77 -18.95 -3.60 -25.72
N GLU A 78 -17.97 -3.90 -24.85
CA GLU A 78 -16.60 -3.42 -24.96
C GLU A 78 -15.91 -3.92 -26.23
N GLN A 79 -16.07 -5.21 -26.58
CA GLN A 79 -15.47 -5.80 -27.78
C GLN A 79 -16.04 -5.20 -29.08
N ILE A 80 -17.36 -4.97 -29.13
CA ILE A 80 -18.02 -4.32 -30.28
C ILE A 80 -17.61 -2.84 -30.36
N GLN A 81 -17.56 -2.13 -29.23
CA GLN A 81 -17.18 -0.73 -29.18
C GLN A 81 -15.70 -0.52 -29.58
N ALA A 82 -14.83 -1.44 -29.21
CA ALA A 82 -13.42 -1.44 -29.60
C ALA A 82 -13.19 -1.88 -31.05
N GLY A 83 -14.22 -2.40 -31.74
CA GLY A 83 -14.11 -2.93 -33.08
C GLY A 83 -13.26 -4.20 -33.19
N GLN A 84 -13.09 -4.92 -32.09
CA GLN A 84 -12.30 -6.17 -32.01
C GLN A 84 -13.11 -7.41 -32.38
N MET A 85 -14.44 -7.29 -32.40
CA MET A 85 -15.36 -8.36 -32.79
C MET A 85 -16.34 -7.85 -33.85
N PRO A 86 -16.55 -8.61 -34.94
CA PRO A 86 -15.88 -9.87 -35.31
C PRO A 86 -14.36 -9.70 -35.57
N PRO A 87 -13.55 -10.77 -35.56
CA PRO A 87 -12.11 -10.67 -35.86
C PRO A 87 -11.85 -10.28 -37.32
N GLU A 88 -10.65 -9.77 -37.63
CA GLU A 88 -10.31 -9.20 -38.95
C GLU A 88 -10.49 -10.18 -40.12
N ASP A 89 -10.40 -11.48 -39.88
CA ASP A 89 -10.58 -12.55 -40.86
C ASP A 89 -12.05 -12.94 -41.13
N GLU A 90 -13.00 -12.32 -40.42
CA GLU A 90 -14.44 -12.56 -40.55
C GLU A 90 -15.19 -11.34 -41.12
N ALA A 91 -16.41 -11.57 -41.60
CA ALA A 91 -17.25 -10.54 -42.18
C ALA A 91 -17.59 -9.43 -41.15
N GLN A 92 -16.99 -8.26 -41.34
CA GLN A 92 -17.21 -7.11 -40.46
C GLN A 92 -18.60 -6.49 -40.69
N PRO A 93 -19.29 -6.08 -39.61
CA PRO A 93 -20.51 -5.30 -39.74
C PRO A 93 -20.20 -3.91 -40.29
N ASP A 94 -21.20 -3.27 -40.89
CA ASP A 94 -21.12 -1.85 -41.21
C ASP A 94 -20.88 -1.01 -39.94
N ASN A 95 -20.10 0.05 -40.06
CA ASN A 95 -19.77 0.91 -38.91
C ASN A 95 -21.01 1.51 -38.25
N ASN A 96 -22.04 1.87 -39.03
CA ASN A 96 -23.29 2.40 -38.49
C ASN A 96 -24.04 1.33 -37.71
N ASP A 97 -24.08 0.11 -38.21
CA ASP A 97 -24.77 -1.00 -37.54
C ASP A 97 -24.04 -1.44 -36.27
N ARG A 98 -22.70 -1.46 -36.28
CA ARG A 98 -21.87 -1.66 -35.09
C ARG A 98 -22.14 -0.59 -34.02
N LEU A 99 -22.19 0.67 -34.40
CA LEU A 99 -22.47 1.78 -33.49
C LEU A 99 -23.90 1.72 -32.93
N LYS A 100 -24.90 1.37 -33.76
CA LYS A 100 -26.29 1.17 -33.31
C LYS A 100 -26.39 0.05 -32.28
N VAL A 101 -25.77 -1.10 -32.54
CA VAL A 101 -25.79 -2.23 -31.59
C VAL A 101 -25.03 -1.90 -30.32
N SER A 102 -23.84 -1.30 -30.41
CA SER A 102 -23.10 -0.85 -29.22
C SER A 102 -23.94 0.14 -28.39
N SER A 103 -24.53 1.16 -29.01
CA SER A 103 -25.40 2.12 -28.32
C SER A 103 -26.62 1.45 -27.67
N TRP A 104 -27.20 0.43 -28.31
CA TRP A 104 -28.31 -0.33 -27.74
C TRP A 104 -27.87 -1.10 -26.49
N ILE A 105 -26.78 -1.89 -26.57
CA ILE A 105 -26.27 -2.65 -25.41
C ILE A 105 -25.92 -1.69 -24.26
N GLY A 106 -25.22 -0.59 -24.56
CA GLY A 106 -24.88 0.42 -23.56
C GLY A 106 -26.10 1.03 -22.86
N SER A 107 -27.19 1.29 -23.60
CA SER A 107 -28.46 1.74 -23.04
C SER A 107 -29.09 0.69 -22.12
N GLU A 108 -29.13 -0.57 -22.55
CA GLU A 108 -29.72 -1.65 -21.75
C GLU A 108 -28.92 -1.94 -20.47
N LEU A 109 -27.58 -1.94 -20.56
CA LEU A 109 -26.69 -2.05 -19.39
C LEU A 109 -26.91 -0.91 -18.39
N LYS A 110 -27.14 0.32 -18.88
CA LYS A 110 -27.46 1.47 -18.02
C LYS A 110 -28.79 1.28 -17.28
N LYS A 111 -29.81 0.69 -17.92
CA LYS A 111 -31.07 0.33 -17.24
C LYS A 111 -30.84 -0.77 -16.21
N ALA A 112 -30.02 -1.77 -16.55
CA ALA A 112 -29.70 -2.92 -15.73
C ALA A 112 -28.96 -2.59 -14.44
N GLN A 113 -28.26 -1.44 -14.35
CA GLN A 113 -27.69 -0.95 -13.09
C GLN A 113 -28.74 -0.83 -11.96
N ARG A 114 -30.02 -0.71 -12.29
CA ARG A 114 -31.13 -0.66 -11.31
C ARG A 114 -31.70 -2.04 -10.95
N SER A 115 -31.26 -3.14 -11.54
CA SER A 115 -31.69 -4.48 -11.13
C SER A 115 -30.95 -4.94 -9.87
N ASP A 116 -31.42 -6.01 -9.23
CA ASP A 116 -30.72 -6.58 -8.06
C ASP A 116 -29.28 -7.00 -8.39
N ARG A 117 -29.08 -7.63 -9.55
CA ARG A 117 -27.74 -8.02 -10.01
C ARG A 117 -26.87 -6.81 -10.33
N GLY A 118 -27.41 -5.83 -11.05
CA GLY A 118 -26.70 -4.59 -11.39
C GLY A 118 -26.33 -3.77 -10.15
N ARG A 119 -27.21 -3.68 -9.14
CA ARG A 119 -26.92 -3.05 -7.84
C ARG A 119 -25.85 -3.81 -7.05
N TYR A 120 -25.95 -5.14 -7.02
CA TYR A 120 -24.96 -5.99 -6.34
C TYR A 120 -23.57 -5.81 -6.95
N LEU A 121 -23.45 -5.90 -8.27
CA LEU A 121 -22.18 -5.72 -8.98
C LEU A 121 -21.68 -4.28 -8.87
N SER A 122 -22.53 -3.27 -9.07
CA SER A 122 -22.15 -1.85 -8.88
C SER A 122 -21.80 -1.50 -7.43
N GLY A 123 -22.06 -2.39 -6.46
CA GLY A 123 -21.57 -2.30 -5.09
C GLY A 123 -20.21 -2.99 -4.90
N GLN A 124 -19.75 -3.81 -5.85
CA GLN A 124 -18.41 -4.39 -5.86
C GLN A 124 -17.41 -3.42 -6.46
N PHE A 125 -16.24 -3.29 -5.85
CA PHE A 125 -15.19 -2.37 -6.28
C PHE A 125 -14.77 -2.54 -7.75
N ALA A 126 -14.82 -3.77 -8.29
CA ALA A 126 -14.44 -4.08 -9.67
C ALA A 126 -15.41 -3.56 -10.73
N PHE A 127 -16.68 -3.32 -10.38
CA PHE A 127 -17.73 -2.88 -11.31
C PHE A 127 -18.36 -1.54 -10.90
N GLY A 128 -18.16 -1.13 -9.65
CA GLY A 128 -18.79 -0.01 -9.01
C GLY A 128 -17.79 1.01 -8.54
N ASN A 129 -17.47 1.98 -9.41
CA ASN A 129 -16.91 3.29 -9.02
C ASN A 129 -16.88 4.29 -10.20
N GLN A 130 -17.77 4.15 -11.18
CA GLN A 130 -17.91 5.16 -12.24
C GLN A 130 -18.79 6.33 -11.76
N ILE A 131 -18.26 7.10 -10.82
CA ILE A 131 -18.86 8.37 -10.44
C ILE A 131 -18.30 9.44 -11.39
N SER A 132 -19.18 10.24 -12.00
CA SER A 132 -18.75 11.35 -12.86
C SER A 132 -17.80 12.27 -12.10
N HIS A 133 -16.67 12.65 -12.71
CA HIS A 133 -15.75 13.64 -12.17
C HIS A 133 -16.46 14.95 -11.80
N GLU A 134 -17.48 15.38 -12.56
CA GLU A 134 -18.26 16.57 -12.23
C GLU A 134 -19.05 16.39 -10.91
N LYS A 135 -19.54 15.18 -10.64
CA LYS A 135 -20.23 14.89 -9.37
C LYS A 135 -19.27 14.84 -8.18
N ILE A 136 -18.02 14.41 -8.39
CA ILE A 136 -17.00 14.35 -7.34
C ILE A 136 -16.38 15.74 -7.08
N PHE A 137 -16.00 16.44 -8.16
CA PHE A 137 -15.15 17.63 -8.11
C PHE A 137 -15.88 18.94 -8.49
N GLY A 138 -17.13 18.88 -8.96
CA GLY A 138 -17.91 20.07 -9.33
C GLY A 138 -18.46 20.87 -8.14
N GLY A 139 -18.13 20.49 -6.91
CA GLY A 139 -18.47 21.22 -5.67
C GLY A 139 -19.96 21.22 -5.27
N LYS A 140 -20.86 20.75 -6.15
CA LYS A 140 -22.30 20.65 -5.90
C LYS A 140 -22.65 19.27 -5.34
N VAL A 141 -22.35 19.04 -4.07
CA VAL A 141 -22.86 17.85 -3.36
C VAL A 141 -24.31 18.13 -2.95
N GLY A 142 -25.27 17.66 -3.76
CA GLY A 142 -26.70 17.86 -3.51
C GLY A 142 -27.34 16.85 -2.53
N GLY A 143 -26.58 15.82 -2.12
CA GLY A 143 -27.05 14.77 -1.21
C GLY A 143 -26.56 14.95 0.22
N TRP A 144 -27.25 14.31 1.17
CA TRP A 144 -26.83 14.30 2.57
C TRP A 144 -25.56 13.45 2.75
N SER A 145 -24.45 14.06 3.15
CA SER A 145 -23.24 13.32 3.50
C SER A 145 -23.38 12.74 4.90
N PHE A 146 -23.54 11.42 5.01
CA PHE A 146 -23.41 10.70 6.28
C PHE A 146 -22.81 9.32 6.04
N SER A 147 -22.11 8.82 7.03
CA SER A 147 -21.65 7.43 7.10
C SER A 147 -22.28 6.76 8.32
N PRO A 148 -22.54 5.44 8.28
CA PRO A 148 -22.90 4.72 9.49
C PRO A 148 -21.78 4.84 10.55
N PRO A 149 -22.08 4.58 11.84
CA PRO A 149 -21.06 4.36 12.87
C PRO A 149 -20.07 3.27 12.45
N ARG A 150 -18.77 3.50 12.65
CA ARG A 150 -17.70 2.60 12.20
C ARG A 150 -16.68 2.33 13.30
N LEU A 151 -16.25 1.07 13.36
CA LEU A 151 -15.04 0.64 14.07
C LEU A 151 -14.00 0.24 13.03
N TRP A 152 -12.98 1.07 12.89
CA TRP A 152 -11.90 0.84 11.95
C TRP A 152 -10.81 0.02 12.63
N ARG A 153 -10.42 -1.08 11.98
CA ARG A 153 -9.18 -1.79 12.33
C ARG A 153 -8.00 -0.85 12.16
N MET A 154 -7.07 -0.91 13.10
CA MET A 154 -5.88 -0.06 13.04
C MET A 154 -4.99 -0.50 11.88
N ASN A 155 -4.72 0.44 10.97
CA ASN A 155 -3.84 0.21 9.82
C ASN A 155 -2.47 -0.31 10.31
N PRO A 156 -1.81 -1.24 9.60
CA PRO A 156 -0.53 -1.80 10.03
C PRO A 156 0.56 -0.76 10.27
N ASN A 157 0.56 0.33 9.49
CA ASN A 157 1.53 1.41 9.64
C ASN A 157 1.28 2.19 10.93
N ILE A 158 0.03 2.55 11.23
CA ILE A 158 -0.37 3.22 12.49
C ILE A 158 -0.02 2.35 13.70
N TYR A 159 -0.34 1.06 13.62
CA TYR A 159 -0.03 0.10 14.69
C TYR A 159 1.47 -0.04 14.90
N ASN A 160 2.24 -0.13 13.81
CA ASN A 160 3.69 -0.17 13.86
C ASN A 160 4.29 1.12 14.43
N ARG A 161 3.79 2.31 14.07
CA ARG A 161 4.23 3.57 14.69
C ARG A 161 3.96 3.60 16.19
N THR A 162 2.77 3.17 16.59
CA THR A 162 2.36 3.09 17.99
C THR A 162 3.30 2.19 18.81
N LYS A 163 3.56 0.95 18.35
CA LYS A 163 4.47 0.06 19.07
C LYS A 163 5.90 0.57 19.14
N HIS A 164 6.39 1.29 18.12
CA HIS A 164 7.74 1.86 18.11
C HIS A 164 7.94 2.96 19.14
N ARG A 165 6.90 3.75 19.44
CA ARG A 165 7.02 4.75 20.51
C ARG A 165 6.87 4.14 21.91
N ILE A 166 6.10 3.07 22.06
CA ILE A 166 5.95 2.37 23.36
C ILE A 166 7.19 1.55 23.70
N LEU A 167 7.75 0.81 22.74
CA LEU A 167 8.87 -0.12 22.93
C LEU A 167 10.19 0.48 22.42
N LYS A 168 10.35 1.79 22.58
CA LYS A 168 11.45 2.55 22.00
C LYS A 168 12.78 1.98 22.50
N HIS A 169 13.73 1.69 21.61
CA HIS A 169 15.03 1.07 21.91
C HIS A 169 15.01 -0.43 22.31
N HIS A 170 13.84 -1.09 22.37
CA HIS A 170 13.71 -2.49 22.77
C HIS A 170 13.36 -3.41 21.59
N TRP A 171 14.35 -3.66 20.74
CA TRP A 171 14.19 -4.39 19.46
C TRP A 171 13.60 -5.80 19.62
N GLU A 172 13.94 -6.52 20.70
CA GLU A 172 13.38 -7.86 20.95
C GLU A 172 11.87 -7.80 21.20
N ALA A 173 11.44 -6.85 22.04
CA ALA A 173 10.03 -6.64 22.33
C ALA A 173 9.27 -6.16 21.08
N LEU A 174 9.88 -5.27 20.30
CA LEU A 174 9.33 -4.80 19.01
C LEU A 174 9.07 -5.95 18.03
N GLY A 175 9.95 -6.97 18.02
CA GLY A 175 9.79 -8.17 17.20
C GLY A 175 8.70 -9.13 17.70
N ARG A 176 8.38 -9.11 18.99
CA ARG A 176 7.32 -9.94 19.60
C ARG A 176 5.92 -9.36 19.39
N VAL A 177 5.79 -8.02 19.36
CA VAL A 177 4.51 -7.35 19.08
C VAL A 177 4.20 -7.39 17.58
N ARG A 178 3.15 -8.13 17.22
CA ARG A 178 2.71 -8.37 15.83
C ARG A 178 1.47 -7.57 15.49
N GLN A 179 1.28 -7.21 14.22
CA GLN A 179 0.04 -6.57 13.77
C GLN A 179 -1.13 -7.58 13.91
N PRO A 180 -2.17 -7.30 14.73
CA PRO A 180 -3.31 -8.21 14.89
C PRO A 180 -4.20 -8.29 13.65
N PHE A 181 -4.27 -7.23 12.85
CA PHE A 181 -5.17 -7.16 11.69
C PHE A 181 -4.44 -7.45 10.39
N GLY A 182 -4.63 -8.66 9.86
CA GLY A 182 -4.15 -9.04 8.53
C GLY A 182 -4.72 -8.14 7.44
N MET A 183 -3.84 -7.65 6.57
CA MET A 183 -4.17 -6.87 5.38
C MET A 183 -3.65 -7.65 4.18
N ASP A 184 -4.51 -7.91 3.20
CA ASP A 184 -4.10 -8.67 2.02
C ASP A 184 -3.18 -7.82 1.14
N ALA A 185 -2.08 -8.42 0.68
CA ALA A 185 -1.16 -7.79 -0.26
C ALA A 185 -1.65 -7.99 -1.70
N ARG A 186 -2.61 -7.17 -2.15
CA ARG A 186 -3.16 -7.22 -3.51
C ARG A 186 -2.58 -6.09 -4.38
N PRO A 187 -2.64 -6.22 -5.72
CA PRO A 187 -2.38 -5.09 -6.59
C PRO A 187 -3.39 -3.95 -6.36
N GLY A 188 -2.90 -2.75 -6.04
CA GLY A 188 -3.70 -1.55 -5.82
C GLY A 188 -3.74 -1.12 -4.35
N PHE A 189 -4.85 -0.47 -3.97
CA PHE A 189 -5.07 -0.04 -2.59
C PHE A 189 -5.47 -1.23 -1.72
N ASN A 190 -4.68 -1.48 -0.67
CA ASN A 190 -4.95 -2.59 0.24
C ASN A 190 -5.93 -2.15 1.34
N ASP A 191 -6.93 -2.99 1.60
CA ASP A 191 -7.96 -2.72 2.60
C ASP A 191 -8.32 -3.99 3.38
N TYR A 192 -9.34 -3.88 4.23
CA TYR A 192 -9.86 -4.99 5.04
C TYR A 192 -11.15 -5.61 4.47
N ALA A 193 -11.52 -5.30 3.22
CA ALA A 193 -12.83 -5.66 2.68
C ALA A 193 -13.09 -7.17 2.61
N VAL A 194 -12.03 -7.99 2.59
CA VAL A 194 -12.16 -9.46 2.50
C VAL A 194 -12.04 -10.16 3.85
N ASN A 195 -11.49 -9.49 4.87
CA ASN A 195 -11.41 -10.03 6.22
C ASN A 195 -12.26 -9.18 7.15
N LEU A 196 -13.58 -9.38 7.16
CA LEU A 196 -14.51 -8.57 7.97
C LEU A 196 -14.57 -9.00 9.44
N HIS A 197 -14.19 -10.23 9.77
CA HIS A 197 -14.26 -10.78 11.13
C HIS A 197 -12.88 -10.87 11.79
N ALA A 198 -12.82 -10.68 13.10
CA ALA A 198 -11.65 -10.97 13.92
C ALA A 198 -11.79 -12.41 14.42
N ASP A 199 -10.90 -13.28 13.99
CA ASP A 199 -10.90 -14.70 14.34
C ASP A 199 -10.12 -14.97 15.64
N SER A 200 -10.08 -16.24 16.05
CA SER A 200 -9.35 -16.66 17.25
C SER A 200 -7.86 -16.29 17.20
N ALA A 201 -7.23 -16.34 16.03
CA ALA A 201 -5.82 -15.97 15.84
C ALA A 201 -5.58 -14.46 16.05
N THR A 202 -6.54 -13.64 15.61
CA THR A 202 -6.55 -12.19 15.86
C THR A 202 -6.62 -11.91 17.36
N LEU A 203 -7.54 -12.56 18.08
CA LEU A 203 -7.69 -12.39 19.52
C LEU A 203 -6.45 -12.84 20.30
N GLU A 204 -5.89 -14.00 19.96
CA GLU A 204 -4.65 -14.51 20.57
C GLU A 204 -3.49 -13.54 20.36
N THR A 205 -3.39 -12.95 19.16
CA THR A 205 -2.36 -11.94 18.86
C THR A 205 -2.55 -10.67 19.69
N LEU A 206 -3.78 -10.18 19.85
CA LEU A 206 -4.08 -9.03 20.71
C LEU A 206 -3.67 -9.30 22.16
N LEU A 207 -4.03 -10.47 22.71
CA LEU A 207 -3.66 -10.88 24.06
C LEU A 207 -2.14 -10.96 24.25
N ARG A 208 -1.43 -11.58 23.31
CA ARG A 208 0.05 -11.68 23.33
C ARG A 208 0.71 -10.30 23.25
N ASN A 209 0.18 -9.40 22.44
CA ASN A 209 0.68 -8.04 22.31
C ASN A 209 0.48 -7.25 23.61
N ALA A 210 -0.74 -7.28 24.17
CA ALA A 210 -1.05 -6.63 25.44
C ALA A 210 -0.12 -7.10 26.56
N ARG A 211 0.11 -8.43 26.65
CA ARG A 211 1.08 -8.99 27.58
C ARG A 211 2.49 -8.44 27.34
N THR A 212 2.98 -8.51 26.11
CA THR A 212 4.35 -8.04 25.78
C THR A 212 4.55 -6.56 26.11
N ILE A 213 3.56 -5.72 25.81
CA ILE A 213 3.58 -4.28 26.08
C ILE A 213 3.62 -4.03 27.59
N VAL A 214 2.71 -4.65 28.35
CA VAL A 214 2.63 -4.44 29.81
C VAL A 214 3.85 -5.00 30.53
N ASP A 215 4.31 -6.19 30.16
CA ASP A 215 5.53 -6.79 30.74
C ASP A 215 6.74 -5.87 30.53
N HIS A 216 6.81 -5.21 29.36
CA HIS A 216 7.83 -4.21 29.04
C HIS A 216 7.71 -2.96 29.93
N GLN A 217 6.51 -2.37 30.02
CA GLN A 217 6.21 -1.20 30.83
C GLN A 217 6.47 -1.42 32.33
N LEU A 218 6.38 -2.66 32.82
CA LEU A 218 6.59 -3.01 34.23
C LEU A 218 8.01 -3.52 34.55
N SER A 219 8.88 -3.66 33.55
CA SER A 219 10.21 -4.28 33.76
C SER A 219 11.38 -3.53 33.13
N HIS A 220 11.14 -2.69 32.12
CA HIS A 220 12.20 -2.01 31.38
C HIS A 220 11.98 -0.50 31.34
N ASP A 221 10.83 -0.06 30.81
CA ASP A 221 10.47 1.37 30.74
C ASP A 221 9.41 1.71 31.79
N VAL A 222 9.80 1.57 33.06
CA VAL A 222 8.89 1.77 34.19
C VAL A 222 8.71 3.26 34.41
N SER A 223 7.54 3.77 34.03
CA SER A 223 7.15 5.15 34.32
C SER A 223 7.07 5.39 35.83
N GLU A 224 7.18 6.65 36.24
CA GLU A 224 7.07 7.01 37.66
C GLU A 224 5.73 6.58 38.26
N ALA A 225 4.63 6.77 37.53
CA ALA A 225 3.30 6.33 37.94
C ALA A 225 3.26 4.81 38.24
N PHE A 226 3.95 3.99 37.43
CA PHE A 226 4.03 2.56 37.67
C PHE A 226 4.98 2.20 38.80
N ARG A 227 6.15 2.85 38.86
CA ARG A 227 7.16 2.64 39.91
C ARG A 227 6.58 2.82 41.31
N THR A 228 5.82 3.89 41.53
CA THR A 228 5.22 4.18 42.84
C THR A 228 4.25 3.10 43.32
N VAL A 229 3.58 2.40 42.40
CA VAL A 229 2.70 1.27 42.74
C VAL A 229 3.54 0.04 43.03
N LEU A 230 4.53 -0.27 42.18
CA LEU A 230 5.39 -1.46 42.31
C LEU A 230 6.25 -1.46 43.58
N GLU A 231 6.67 -0.29 44.05
CA GLU A 231 7.50 -0.14 45.26
C GLU A 231 6.68 -0.11 46.56
N ALA A 232 5.35 -0.01 46.47
CA ALA A 232 4.49 0.03 47.64
C ALA A 232 4.11 -1.38 48.10
N GLU A 233 4.27 -1.67 49.40
CA GLU A 233 3.74 -2.91 50.00
C GLU A 233 2.21 -3.00 49.86
N ARG A 234 1.53 -1.85 49.98
CA ARG A 234 0.08 -1.70 49.74
C ARG A 234 -0.18 -0.37 49.04
N PRO A 235 -0.40 -0.39 47.71
CA PRO A 235 -0.62 0.85 46.97
C PRO A 235 -1.94 1.51 47.37
N ASN A 236 -1.91 2.83 47.55
CA ASN A 236 -3.09 3.62 47.88
C ASN A 236 -3.89 4.01 46.61
N MET A 237 -5.06 4.63 46.80
CA MET A 237 -5.95 4.99 45.69
C MET A 237 -5.32 5.98 44.72
N ASP A 238 -4.51 6.92 45.18
CA ASP A 238 -3.90 7.95 44.33
C ASP A 238 -2.81 7.36 43.42
N GLN A 239 -2.00 6.45 43.96
CA GLN A 239 -0.98 5.71 43.19
C GLN A 239 -1.65 4.87 42.09
N ILE A 240 -2.73 4.17 42.43
CA ILE A 240 -3.50 3.35 41.48
C ILE A 240 -4.16 4.22 40.41
N ASP A 241 -4.81 5.32 40.81
CA ASP A 241 -5.44 6.24 39.86
C ASP A 241 -4.40 6.87 38.93
N ALA A 242 -3.20 7.21 39.42
CA ALA A 242 -2.10 7.70 38.60
C ALA A 242 -1.62 6.65 37.58
N ALA A 243 -1.44 5.39 37.98
CA ALA A 243 -1.09 4.30 37.08
C ALA A 243 -2.15 4.07 36.00
N ILE A 244 -3.44 4.10 36.37
CA ILE A 244 -4.54 3.94 35.41
C ILE A 244 -4.55 5.10 34.41
N ARG A 245 -4.45 6.36 34.88
CA ARG A 245 -4.39 7.54 34.00
C ARG A 245 -3.23 7.44 33.03
N HIS A 246 -2.04 7.05 33.52
CA HIS A 246 -0.86 6.88 32.67
C HIS A 246 -1.09 5.83 31.57
N GLN A 247 -1.69 4.68 31.89
CA GLN A 247 -1.96 3.65 30.87
C GLN A 247 -2.99 4.10 29.84
N PHE A 248 -4.02 4.82 30.28
CA PHE A 248 -5.03 5.42 29.41
C PHE A 248 -4.41 6.45 28.46
N GLU A 249 -3.55 7.33 28.95
CA GLU A 249 -2.84 8.30 28.11
C GLU A 249 -1.92 7.61 27.10
N ALA A 250 -1.23 6.53 27.51
CA ALA A 250 -0.28 5.82 26.66
C ALA A 250 -0.92 5.06 25.50
N LEU A 251 -2.07 4.41 25.73
CA LEU A 251 -2.71 3.49 24.77
C LEU A 251 -4.03 3.99 24.19
N VAL A 252 -4.81 4.75 24.97
CA VAL A 252 -6.14 5.25 24.60
C VAL A 252 -6.09 6.74 24.19
N TYR A 253 -5.03 7.45 24.58
CA TYR A 253 -4.77 8.87 24.29
C TYR A 253 -5.82 9.84 24.82
N ARG A 254 -6.47 9.47 25.93
CA ARG A 254 -7.33 10.35 26.71
C ARG A 254 -7.21 9.94 28.17
N LEU A 255 -7.68 10.80 29.07
CA LEU A 255 -7.90 10.41 30.45
C LEU A 255 -9.12 9.46 30.55
N PRO A 256 -9.13 8.55 31.54
CA PRO A 256 -10.31 7.73 31.84
C PRO A 256 -11.45 8.63 32.32
N GLU A 257 -12.68 8.30 31.94
CA GLU A 257 -13.86 8.91 32.54
C GLU A 257 -13.96 8.55 34.04
N PRO A 258 -14.66 9.34 34.87
CA PRO A 258 -14.78 9.05 36.30
C PRO A 258 -15.30 7.63 36.60
N VAL A 259 -16.22 7.13 35.78
CA VAL A 259 -16.76 5.77 35.90
C VAL A 259 -15.72 4.70 35.52
N GLU A 260 -14.92 4.95 34.47
CA GLU A 260 -13.85 4.06 34.03
C GLU A 260 -12.74 4.02 35.08
N LEU A 261 -12.31 5.18 35.58
CA LEU A 261 -11.27 5.28 36.60
C LEU A 261 -11.66 4.49 37.85
N LYS A 262 -12.89 4.68 38.34
CA LYS A 262 -13.42 3.91 39.48
C LYS A 262 -13.40 2.42 39.20
N ARG A 263 -13.91 1.98 38.03
CA ARG A 263 -13.96 0.58 37.63
C ARG A 263 -12.58 -0.07 37.58
N TYR A 264 -11.61 0.59 36.95
CA TYR A 264 -10.25 0.05 36.81
C TYR A 264 -9.46 0.11 38.12
N ARG A 265 -9.73 1.07 39.01
CA ARG A 265 -9.15 1.11 40.37
C ARG A 265 -9.63 -0.08 41.19
N GLU A 266 -10.94 -0.29 41.25
CA GLU A 266 -11.52 -1.44 41.96
C GLU A 266 -11.00 -2.75 41.38
N TYR A 267 -10.86 -2.82 40.05
CA TYR A 267 -10.30 -4.00 39.40
C TYR A 267 -8.82 -4.22 39.74
N MET A 268 -7.98 -3.18 39.70
CA MET A 268 -6.55 -3.28 40.04
C MET A 268 -6.35 -3.73 41.49
N LEU A 269 -7.08 -3.11 42.43
CA LEU A 269 -7.04 -3.48 43.85
C LEU A 269 -7.43 -4.95 44.06
N ARG A 270 -8.52 -5.39 43.40
CA ARG A 270 -8.96 -6.79 43.47
C ARG A 270 -7.91 -7.73 42.88
N SER A 271 -7.36 -7.42 41.72
CA SER A 271 -6.34 -8.25 41.06
C SER A 271 -5.04 -8.35 41.87
N ILE A 272 -4.61 -7.27 42.53
CA ILE A 272 -3.46 -7.30 43.46
C ILE A 272 -3.76 -8.22 44.65
N ASN A 273 -4.94 -8.12 45.23
CA ASN A 273 -5.34 -8.96 46.36
C ASN A 273 -5.46 -10.44 45.99
N GLU A 274 -6.04 -10.75 44.82
CA GLU A 274 -6.19 -12.13 44.32
C GLU A 274 -4.85 -12.76 43.93
N ALA A 275 -3.94 -11.99 43.33
CA ALA A 275 -2.62 -12.47 42.93
C ALA A 275 -1.67 -12.66 44.13
N GLY A 276 -1.86 -11.88 45.20
CA GLY A 276 -0.92 -11.82 46.33
C GLY A 276 0.41 -11.16 45.98
N ASP A 277 0.53 -10.59 44.78
CA ASP A 277 1.70 -9.89 44.26
C ASP A 277 1.26 -8.61 43.52
N VAL A 278 1.89 -7.49 43.85
CA VAL A 278 1.52 -6.17 43.31
C VAL A 278 1.77 -6.10 41.81
N LYS A 279 2.91 -6.63 41.34
CA LYS A 279 3.30 -6.57 39.93
C LYS A 279 2.35 -7.41 39.07
N GLU A 280 2.06 -8.64 39.48
CA GLU A 280 1.14 -9.53 38.76
C GLU A 280 -0.29 -8.99 38.74
N GLY A 281 -0.79 -8.49 39.88
CA GLY A 281 -2.13 -7.90 39.95
C GLY A 281 -2.26 -6.62 39.12
N MET A 282 -1.23 -5.77 39.15
CA MET A 282 -1.16 -4.58 38.30
C MET A 282 -1.13 -4.96 36.82
N ALA A 283 -0.30 -5.94 36.43
CA ALA A 283 -0.22 -6.41 35.05
C ALA A 283 -1.57 -6.88 34.51
N VAL A 284 -2.38 -7.59 35.32
CA VAL A 284 -3.74 -8.03 34.93
C VAL A 284 -4.62 -6.83 34.55
N CYS A 285 -4.67 -5.80 35.40
CA CYS A 285 -5.48 -4.61 35.12
C CYS A 285 -4.97 -3.82 33.90
N LEU A 286 -3.65 -3.60 33.80
CA LEU A 286 -3.07 -2.86 32.68
C LEU A 286 -3.27 -3.58 31.33
N LYS A 287 -3.23 -4.91 31.30
CA LYS A 287 -3.56 -5.70 30.11
C LYS A 287 -5.02 -5.53 29.68
N ALA A 288 -5.95 -5.42 30.63
CA ALA A 288 -7.36 -5.17 30.31
C ALA A 288 -7.58 -3.78 29.68
N ILE A 289 -6.83 -2.75 30.11
CA ILE A 289 -6.84 -1.43 29.46
C ILE A 289 -6.25 -1.53 28.04
N ALA A 290 -5.15 -2.27 27.87
CA ALA A 290 -4.53 -2.49 26.55
C ALA A 290 -5.41 -3.25 25.54
N LEU A 291 -6.47 -3.92 26.02
CA LEU A 291 -7.43 -4.65 25.20
C LEU A 291 -8.75 -3.90 25.00
N MET A 292 -8.85 -2.65 25.48
CA MET A 292 -10.00 -1.81 25.23
C MET A 292 -10.22 -1.61 23.73
N PRO A 293 -11.49 -1.54 23.25
CA PRO A 293 -11.77 -1.24 21.85
C PRO A 293 -11.04 0.00 21.35
N GLU A 294 -10.96 1.06 22.15
CA GLU A 294 -10.27 2.31 21.81
C GLU A 294 -8.75 2.21 21.72
N ALA A 295 -8.15 1.23 22.41
CA ALA A 295 -6.71 0.97 22.32
C ALA A 295 -6.36 0.17 21.05
N VAL A 296 -7.35 -0.53 20.48
CA VAL A 296 -7.15 -1.50 19.39
C VAL A 296 -7.75 -1.01 18.05
N TYR A 297 -8.83 -0.25 18.11
CA TYR A 297 -9.60 0.23 16.96
C TYR A 297 -9.63 1.75 16.93
N ARG A 298 -9.72 2.32 15.72
CA ARG A 298 -10.11 3.72 15.52
C ARG A 298 -11.64 3.78 15.47
N MET A 299 -12.23 4.57 16.36
CA MET A 299 -13.68 4.70 16.47
C MET A 299 -14.20 5.94 15.74
N GLU A 300 -15.32 5.75 15.04
CA GLU A 300 -16.14 6.81 14.42
C GLU A 300 -17.61 6.49 14.64
N LEU A 301 -18.02 6.49 15.91
CA LEU A 301 -19.37 6.16 16.35
C LEU A 301 -20.33 7.36 16.27
N GLY A 302 -19.79 8.58 16.23
CA GLY A 302 -20.58 9.80 16.21
C GLY A 302 -21.06 10.15 17.61
N LEU A 303 -20.13 10.39 18.53
CA LEU A 303 -20.46 10.72 19.93
C LEU A 303 -20.78 12.21 20.16
N GLY A 304 -20.75 13.02 19.10
CA GLY A 304 -21.12 14.43 19.13
C GLY A 304 -22.62 14.68 19.03
N GLU A 305 -22.97 15.94 18.81
CA GLU A 305 -24.36 16.37 18.73
C GLU A 305 -25.11 15.74 17.56
N ARG A 306 -26.40 15.51 17.79
CA ARG A 306 -27.33 15.01 16.80
C ARG A 306 -27.94 16.19 16.05
N ASP A 307 -27.98 16.11 14.72
CA ASP A 307 -28.65 17.11 13.91
C ASP A 307 -30.14 16.81 13.71
N GLU A 308 -30.83 17.70 12.99
CA GLU A 308 -32.27 17.62 12.69
C GLU A 308 -32.70 16.35 11.94
N HIS A 309 -31.77 15.70 11.23
CA HIS A 309 -32.00 14.46 10.48
C HIS A 309 -31.61 13.22 11.28
N GLY A 310 -31.21 13.41 12.53
CA GLY A 310 -30.83 12.35 13.42
C GLY A 310 -29.42 11.80 13.22
N ARG A 311 -28.61 12.43 12.36
CA ARG A 311 -27.19 12.11 12.16
C ARG A 311 -26.41 12.65 13.36
N ARG A 312 -25.32 11.98 13.74
CA ARG A 312 -24.45 12.46 14.80
C ARG A 312 -23.12 12.95 14.24
N ARG A 313 -22.65 14.10 14.72
CA ARG A 313 -21.28 14.52 14.48
C ARG A 313 -20.30 13.60 15.20
N LEU A 314 -19.11 13.46 14.65
CA LEU A 314 -17.98 12.94 15.39
C LEU A 314 -17.66 13.92 16.55
N SER A 315 -17.38 13.37 17.72
CA SER A 315 -16.89 14.15 18.87
C SER A 315 -15.52 14.78 18.57
N GLY A 316 -15.07 15.71 19.41
CA GLY A 316 -13.74 16.34 19.25
C GLY A 316 -12.62 15.30 19.20
N ASN A 317 -12.69 14.28 20.05
CA ASN A 317 -11.70 13.20 20.09
C ASN A 317 -11.72 12.37 18.80
N GLU A 318 -12.90 11.95 18.34
CA GLU A 318 -13.05 11.21 17.08
C GLU A 318 -12.53 12.02 15.89
N LEU A 319 -12.80 13.34 15.86
CA LEU A 319 -12.30 14.23 14.81
C LEU A 319 -10.78 14.39 14.86
N ALA A 320 -10.19 14.55 16.05
CA ALA A 320 -8.74 14.65 16.20
C ALA A 320 -8.05 13.41 15.61
N PHE A 321 -8.49 12.22 16.02
CA PHE A 321 -7.97 10.96 15.46
C PHE A 321 -8.23 10.83 13.96
N ALA A 322 -9.42 11.22 13.50
CA ALA A 322 -9.76 11.14 12.09
C ALA A 322 -8.87 12.03 11.23
N ILE A 323 -8.57 13.24 11.69
CA ILE A 323 -7.68 14.21 11.04
C ILE A 323 -6.23 13.71 11.07
N SER A 324 -5.69 13.36 12.25
CA SER A 324 -4.30 12.89 12.37
C SER A 324 -4.07 11.66 11.50
N PHE A 325 -4.89 10.62 11.66
CA PHE A 325 -4.76 9.40 10.87
C PHE A 325 -5.19 9.54 9.41
N ALA A 326 -5.72 10.68 8.96
CA ALA A 326 -5.93 10.91 7.52
C ALA A 326 -4.61 11.23 6.80
N LEU A 327 -3.68 11.91 7.47
CA LEU A 327 -2.43 12.40 6.87
C LEU A 327 -1.19 11.67 7.40
N THR A 328 -1.20 11.33 8.69
CA THR A 328 -0.07 10.75 9.41
C THR A 328 -0.39 9.32 9.83
N ASP A 329 0.65 8.59 10.26
CA ASP A 329 0.48 7.31 10.96
C ASP A 329 0.65 7.46 12.48
N ASP A 330 0.64 8.70 12.98
CA ASP A 330 0.78 9.05 14.39
C ASP A 330 -0.56 9.55 14.95
N PRO A 331 -0.84 9.27 16.23
CA PRO A 331 -2.05 9.76 16.90
C PRO A 331 -1.99 11.30 17.04
N PRO A 332 -3.12 11.94 17.40
CA PRO A 332 -3.13 13.37 17.68
C PRO A 332 -2.12 13.73 18.77
N ALA A 333 -1.47 14.89 18.61
CA ALA A 333 -0.47 15.41 19.54
C ALA A 333 -0.51 16.95 19.55
N GLY A 334 0.01 17.55 20.63
CA GLY A 334 0.18 19.00 20.76
C GLY A 334 -1.07 19.79 20.38
N GLU A 335 -0.92 20.66 19.38
CA GLU A 335 -1.96 21.57 18.90
C GLU A 335 -3.25 20.87 18.47
N THR A 336 -3.17 19.68 17.86
CA THR A 336 -4.38 18.92 17.48
C THR A 336 -5.21 18.54 18.71
N TRP A 337 -4.55 18.17 19.82
CA TRP A 337 -5.25 17.88 21.07
C TRP A 337 -5.82 19.13 21.71
N SER A 338 -5.08 20.24 21.72
CA SER A 338 -5.58 21.54 22.19
C SER A 338 -6.83 21.95 21.41
N ALA A 339 -6.80 21.83 20.08
CA ALA A 339 -7.94 22.15 19.21
C ALA A 339 -9.18 21.29 19.50
N SER A 340 -8.98 20.02 19.81
CA SER A 340 -10.07 19.12 20.24
C SER A 340 -10.67 19.58 21.57
N ARG A 341 -9.82 19.79 22.59
CA ARG A 341 -10.22 20.14 23.96
C ARG A 341 -10.91 21.51 24.05
N GLU A 342 -10.49 22.45 23.22
CA GLU A 342 -11.06 23.80 23.11
C GLU A 342 -12.31 23.84 22.22
N GLY A 343 -12.74 22.70 21.66
CA GLY A 343 -13.93 22.61 20.81
C GLY A 343 -13.76 23.22 19.40
N ARG A 344 -12.55 23.64 19.01
CA ARG A 344 -12.29 24.22 17.68
C ARG A 344 -12.64 23.26 16.55
N LEU A 345 -12.44 21.96 16.76
CA LEU A 345 -12.78 20.92 15.78
C LEU A 345 -14.30 20.74 15.56
N GLN A 346 -15.18 21.40 16.32
CA GLN A 346 -16.62 21.31 16.11
C GLN A 346 -17.13 22.15 14.93
N SER A 347 -16.30 23.05 14.41
CA SER A 347 -16.66 23.93 13.28
C SER A 347 -15.95 23.52 11.99
N ARG A 348 -16.59 23.75 10.84
CA ARG A 348 -15.95 23.51 9.52
C ARG A 348 -14.66 24.31 9.36
N ARG A 349 -14.66 25.57 9.82
CA ARG A 349 -13.49 26.46 9.77
C ARG A 349 -12.35 25.94 10.64
N GLY A 350 -12.64 25.46 11.84
CA GLY A 350 -11.61 24.90 12.73
C GLY A 350 -11.02 23.59 12.20
N ILE A 351 -11.84 22.71 11.62
CA ILE A 351 -11.35 21.50 10.94
C ILE A 351 -10.44 21.87 9.77
N GLN A 352 -10.87 22.82 8.92
CA GLN A 352 -10.06 23.28 7.79
C GLN A 352 -8.72 23.85 8.26
N ALA A 353 -8.71 24.74 9.26
CA ALA A 353 -7.49 25.32 9.78
C ALA A 353 -6.51 24.27 10.33
N GLU A 354 -7.02 23.24 11.01
CA GLU A 354 -6.17 22.16 11.53
C GLU A 354 -5.60 21.26 10.43
N VAL A 355 -6.40 20.94 9.41
CA VAL A 355 -5.92 20.17 8.25
C VAL A 355 -4.87 20.97 7.47
N GLU A 356 -5.11 22.26 7.23
CA GLU A 356 -4.15 23.15 6.58
C GLU A 356 -2.85 23.26 7.39
N ARG A 357 -2.93 23.42 8.71
CA ARG A 357 -1.75 23.42 9.60
C ARG A 357 -0.93 22.14 9.45
N LEU A 358 -1.58 20.97 9.51
CA LEU A 358 -0.90 19.69 9.33
C LEU A 358 -0.26 19.55 7.94
N LEU A 359 -0.90 20.06 6.89
CA LEU A 359 -0.36 20.00 5.52
C LEU A 359 0.85 20.91 5.31
N HIS A 360 0.87 22.09 5.92
CA HIS A 360 1.96 23.08 5.74
C HIS A 360 3.13 22.90 6.72
N ASP A 361 2.97 22.12 7.78
CA ASP A 361 4.03 21.86 8.76
C ASP A 361 4.97 20.75 8.27
N ASP A 362 6.10 21.12 7.68
CA ASP A 362 7.10 20.17 7.15
C ASP A 362 7.74 19.27 8.21
N ALA A 363 7.68 19.64 9.49
CA ALA A 363 8.15 18.77 10.58
C ALA A 363 7.23 17.56 10.80
N ILE A 364 5.99 17.63 10.34
CA ILE A 364 5.02 16.54 10.42
C ILE A 364 5.13 15.67 9.17
N ALA A 365 5.54 14.42 9.37
CA ALA A 365 5.58 13.42 8.31
C ALA A 365 4.18 13.07 7.81
N LYS A 366 4.00 13.04 6.48
CA LYS A 366 2.73 12.77 5.79
C LYS A 366 2.85 11.51 4.91
N PRO A 367 3.21 10.35 5.48
CA PRO A 367 3.58 9.16 4.71
C PRO A 367 2.47 8.66 3.78
N LYS A 368 1.20 9.00 4.08
CA LYS A 368 0.04 8.59 3.29
C LYS A 368 -0.01 9.21 1.89
N ILE A 369 0.56 10.40 1.72
CA ILE A 369 0.67 11.05 0.39
C ILE A 369 1.49 10.16 -0.53
N LEU A 370 2.71 9.79 -0.11
CA LEU A 370 3.58 8.92 -0.89
C LEU A 370 3.00 7.51 -1.03
N ARG A 371 2.41 6.96 0.04
CA ARG A 371 1.79 5.64 0.04
C ARG A 371 0.68 5.53 -1.00
N PHE A 372 -0.12 6.57 -1.20
CA PHE A 372 -1.14 6.59 -2.25
C PHE A 372 -0.52 6.30 -3.62
N PHE A 373 0.55 7.00 -3.99
CA PHE A 373 1.22 6.79 -5.28
C PHE A 373 1.91 5.43 -5.36
N ARG A 374 2.56 4.99 -4.28
CA ARG A 374 3.13 3.64 -4.18
C ARG A 374 2.10 2.57 -4.46
N GLU A 375 0.91 2.65 -3.86
CA GLU A 375 -0.18 1.67 -4.02
C GLU A 375 -0.87 1.79 -5.37
N PHE A 376 -1.15 3.02 -5.83
CA PHE A 376 -1.78 3.29 -7.12
C PHE A 376 -0.96 2.71 -8.28
N PHE A 377 0.33 3.06 -8.34
CA PHE A 377 1.24 2.58 -9.37
C PHE A 377 1.80 1.18 -9.07
N GLY A 378 1.79 0.75 -7.81
CA GLY A 378 2.26 -0.58 -7.40
C GLY A 378 3.78 -0.77 -7.41
N TYR A 379 4.59 0.27 -7.63
CA TYR A 379 6.05 0.16 -7.79
C TYR A 379 6.79 -0.27 -6.51
N HIS A 380 6.20 -0.01 -5.33
CA HIS A 380 6.77 -0.41 -4.03
C HIS A 380 6.97 -1.92 -3.87
N ARG A 381 6.30 -2.73 -4.70
CA ARG A 381 6.41 -4.19 -4.72
C ARG A 381 7.60 -4.72 -5.50
N ALA A 382 8.41 -3.84 -6.11
CA ALA A 382 9.61 -4.27 -6.84
C ALA A 382 10.51 -5.22 -6.02
N PRO A 383 10.73 -5.01 -4.70
CA PRO A 383 11.52 -5.93 -3.88
C PRO A 383 10.88 -7.30 -3.63
N ASP A 384 9.56 -7.42 -3.81
CA ASP A 384 8.84 -8.70 -3.64
C ASP A 384 9.04 -9.61 -4.87
N ILE A 385 9.49 -9.06 -5.99
CA ILE A 385 9.72 -9.79 -7.23
C ILE A 385 11.16 -10.33 -7.26
N PHE A 386 11.33 -11.55 -6.76
CA PHE A 386 12.62 -12.24 -6.80
C PHE A 386 13.06 -12.53 -8.23
N LYS A 387 14.29 -12.15 -8.60
CA LYS A 387 14.88 -12.45 -9.91
C LYS A 387 15.78 -13.66 -9.82
N ASP A 388 15.56 -14.64 -10.70
CA ASP A 388 16.37 -15.86 -10.75
C ASP A 388 17.81 -15.53 -11.15
N ALA A 389 18.71 -15.54 -10.16
CA ALA A 389 20.12 -15.22 -10.34
C ALA A 389 20.77 -16.06 -11.45
N LYS A 390 20.47 -17.37 -11.55
CA LYS A 390 21.14 -18.27 -12.53
C LYS A 390 20.83 -17.86 -13.97
N ARG A 391 19.58 -17.44 -14.23
CA ARG A 391 19.13 -17.00 -15.56
C ARG A 391 19.75 -15.66 -15.96
N PHE A 392 20.04 -14.82 -14.98
CA PHE A 392 20.80 -13.60 -15.17
C PHE A 392 22.28 -13.84 -14.82
N HIS A 393 22.95 -14.88 -15.32
CA HIS A 393 24.41 -15.10 -15.12
C HIS A 393 24.93 -15.01 -13.66
N ASN A 394 24.19 -15.56 -12.70
CA ASN A 394 24.40 -15.46 -11.25
C ASN A 394 24.32 -14.03 -10.67
N TYR A 395 23.54 -13.14 -11.28
CA TYR A 395 23.30 -11.79 -10.77
C TYR A 395 22.38 -11.84 -9.54
N ASP A 396 22.92 -11.58 -8.36
CA ASP A 396 22.14 -11.30 -7.16
C ASP A 396 21.74 -9.82 -7.17
N TRP A 397 20.46 -9.55 -7.41
CA TRP A 397 19.91 -8.18 -7.39
C TRP A 397 19.88 -7.59 -5.97
N GLY A 398 20.16 -8.39 -4.95
CA GLY A 398 20.43 -7.95 -3.59
C GLY A 398 19.44 -6.91 -3.08
N LYS A 399 19.92 -5.67 -2.94
CA LYS A 399 19.14 -4.54 -2.44
C LYS A 399 18.73 -3.51 -3.51
N VAL A 400 19.11 -3.73 -4.77
CA VAL A 400 18.84 -2.81 -5.88
C VAL A 400 17.35 -2.47 -6.04
N PRO A 401 16.39 -3.42 -5.94
CA PRO A 401 14.97 -3.08 -6.04
C PRO A 401 14.48 -2.06 -4.99
N TYR A 402 15.03 -2.10 -3.77
CA TYR A 402 14.67 -1.13 -2.72
C TYR A 402 15.16 0.27 -3.08
N GLN A 403 16.37 0.37 -3.63
CA GLN A 403 16.93 1.63 -4.11
C GLN A 403 16.10 2.20 -5.28
N LEU A 404 15.69 1.36 -6.23
CA LEU A 404 14.83 1.78 -7.32
C LEU A 404 13.46 2.27 -6.82
N VAL A 405 12.90 1.68 -5.77
CA VAL A 405 11.68 2.19 -5.12
C VAL A 405 11.93 3.57 -4.53
N HIS A 406 13.08 3.77 -3.87
CA HIS A 406 13.46 5.08 -3.33
C HIS A 406 13.58 6.16 -4.42
N GLU A 407 14.23 5.86 -5.55
CA GLU A 407 14.33 6.80 -6.70
C GLU A 407 12.95 7.13 -7.29
N ALA A 408 12.06 6.14 -7.35
CA ALA A 408 10.67 6.36 -7.76
C ALA A 408 9.92 7.27 -6.75
N ASP A 409 10.16 7.09 -5.46
CA ASP A 409 9.58 7.96 -4.42
C ASP A 409 10.09 9.40 -4.53
N LEU A 410 11.38 9.61 -4.78
CA LEU A 410 11.95 10.93 -5.01
C LEU A 410 11.31 11.61 -6.22
N LEU A 411 11.11 10.87 -7.33
CA LEU A 411 10.41 11.38 -8.50
C LEU A 411 8.97 11.78 -8.19
N VAL A 412 8.26 10.93 -7.44
CA VAL A 412 6.89 11.21 -7.00
C VAL A 412 6.85 12.47 -6.14
N LEU A 413 7.67 12.55 -5.08
CA LEU A 413 7.71 13.69 -4.18
C LEU A 413 8.11 14.98 -4.90
N HIS A 414 9.09 14.92 -5.81
CA HIS A 414 9.51 16.07 -6.63
C HIS A 414 8.35 16.62 -7.47
N ILE A 415 7.51 15.76 -8.05
CA ILE A 415 6.36 16.20 -8.85
C ILE A 415 5.20 16.66 -7.96
N VAL A 416 4.90 15.91 -6.90
CA VAL A 416 3.80 16.20 -5.97
C VAL A 416 4.02 17.52 -5.24
N ASN A 417 5.24 17.82 -4.79
CA ASN A 417 5.55 19.06 -4.08
C ASN A 417 5.38 20.32 -4.94
N ARG A 418 5.41 20.19 -6.28
CA ARG A 418 5.10 21.30 -7.20
C ARG A 418 3.61 21.50 -7.43
N ASP A 419 2.81 20.47 -7.14
CA ASP A 419 1.34 20.44 -7.21
C ASP A 419 0.77 21.00 -8.53
N LYS A 420 1.34 20.60 -9.67
CA LYS A 420 0.90 21.02 -11.01
C LYS A 420 0.80 19.82 -11.93
N ASP A 421 -0.38 19.57 -12.48
CA ASP A 421 -0.64 18.47 -13.43
C ASP A 421 -0.05 17.13 -12.96
N VAL A 422 -0.09 16.85 -11.65
CA VAL A 422 0.72 15.81 -10.99
C VAL A 422 0.66 14.47 -11.71
N LEU A 423 -0.54 13.97 -12.02
CA LEU A 423 -0.69 12.68 -12.70
C LEU A 423 -0.14 12.70 -14.12
N ARG A 424 -0.35 13.78 -14.88
CA ARG A 424 0.19 13.93 -16.23
C ARG A 424 1.72 13.95 -16.17
N GLU A 425 2.29 14.78 -15.31
CA GLU A 425 3.74 14.88 -15.12
C GLU A 425 4.36 13.54 -14.72
N LEU A 426 3.73 12.79 -13.81
CA LEU A 426 4.16 11.44 -13.44
C LEU A 426 4.15 10.47 -14.62
N LEU A 427 3.24 10.65 -15.58
CA LEU A 427 3.14 9.78 -16.77
C LEU A 427 3.99 10.25 -17.94
N THR A 428 4.38 11.53 -18.00
CA THR A 428 5.02 12.13 -19.19
C THR A 428 6.39 12.75 -18.96
N THR A 429 6.86 12.86 -17.71
CA THR A 429 8.19 13.41 -17.43
C THR A 429 9.30 12.62 -18.14
N ARG A 430 10.30 13.31 -18.65
CA ARG A 430 11.54 12.68 -19.15
C ARG A 430 12.68 12.75 -18.12
N LYS A 431 12.40 13.38 -16.98
CA LYS A 431 13.36 13.58 -15.90
C LYS A 431 13.29 12.45 -14.89
N PHE A 432 14.45 11.91 -14.52
CA PHE A 432 14.59 10.81 -13.57
C PHE A 432 15.65 11.15 -12.53
N PHE A 433 15.48 10.57 -11.34
CA PHE A 433 16.57 10.43 -10.39
C PHE A 433 17.29 9.12 -10.71
N VAL A 434 18.63 9.17 -10.71
CA VAL A 434 19.50 8.01 -10.87
C VAL A 434 20.66 8.18 -9.91
N GLY A 435 20.68 7.34 -8.88
CA GLY A 435 21.77 7.36 -7.93
C GLY A 435 21.70 8.60 -7.03
N HIS A 436 20.52 9.17 -6.80
CA HIS A 436 20.37 10.40 -6.01
C HIS A 436 20.55 10.18 -4.51
N PHE A 437 21.29 11.07 -3.86
CA PHE A 437 21.66 10.97 -2.44
C PHE A 437 20.74 11.79 -1.56
N GLY A 438 19.59 11.25 -1.18
CA GLY A 438 18.69 11.86 -0.19
C GLY A 438 18.40 13.36 -0.45
N PRO A 439 17.98 14.13 0.57
CA PRO A 439 17.75 15.56 0.41
C PRO A 439 19.08 16.34 0.60
N GLU A 440 20.06 16.12 -0.27
CA GLU A 440 21.18 17.07 -0.40
C GLU A 440 20.59 18.35 -0.98
N LYS A 441 20.70 19.43 -0.21
CA LYS A 441 19.99 20.67 -0.53
C LYS A 441 20.66 21.43 -1.67
N GLU A 442 21.95 21.21 -1.95
CA GLU A 442 22.71 22.02 -2.92
C GLU A 442 23.77 21.21 -3.68
N PRO A 443 24.03 21.50 -4.98
CA PRO A 443 25.08 20.86 -5.80
C PRO A 443 26.50 20.91 -5.22
N GLU A 444 26.76 21.87 -4.33
CA GLU A 444 28.05 22.09 -3.67
C GLU A 444 28.42 20.91 -2.73
N GLU A 445 27.43 20.29 -2.07
CA GLU A 445 27.66 19.14 -1.19
C GLU A 445 28.17 17.90 -1.96
N LEU A 446 27.69 17.70 -3.19
CA LEU A 446 28.14 16.58 -4.03
C LEU A 446 29.61 16.77 -4.44
N GLU A 447 29.99 17.97 -4.85
CA GLU A 447 31.38 18.27 -5.23
C GLU A 447 32.34 18.05 -4.06
N GLU A 448 31.96 18.48 -2.85
CA GLU A 448 32.75 18.20 -1.64
C GLU A 448 32.95 16.69 -1.39
N ARG A 449 31.91 15.89 -1.63
CA ARG A 449 32.01 14.42 -1.48
C ARG A 449 32.85 13.78 -2.58
N LEU A 450 32.80 14.29 -3.80
CA LEU A 450 33.67 13.85 -4.90
C LEU A 450 35.15 14.17 -4.58
N VAL A 451 35.42 15.32 -3.95
CA VAL A 451 36.75 15.64 -3.41
C VAL A 451 37.17 14.63 -2.35
N ALA A 452 36.28 14.28 -1.41
CA ALA A 452 36.56 13.27 -0.40
C ALA A 452 36.97 11.91 -1.01
N LEU A 453 36.26 11.45 -2.04
CA LEU A 453 36.60 10.20 -2.74
C LEU A 453 37.94 10.27 -3.49
N ARG A 454 38.31 11.45 -4.01
CA ARG A 454 39.64 11.65 -4.61
C ARG A 454 40.75 11.55 -3.56
N LEU A 455 40.57 12.18 -2.41
CA LEU A 455 41.51 12.08 -1.27
C LEU A 455 41.65 10.63 -0.79
N LEU A 456 40.52 9.90 -0.72
CA LEU A 456 40.53 8.47 -0.38
C LEU A 456 41.34 7.64 -1.38
N TYR A 457 41.12 7.86 -2.68
CA TYR A 457 41.87 7.18 -3.73
C TYR A 457 43.37 7.50 -3.65
N ASP A 458 43.73 8.77 -3.50
CA ASP A 458 45.12 9.21 -3.41
C ASP A 458 45.82 8.64 -2.17
N TYR A 459 45.11 8.48 -1.06
CA TYR A 459 45.64 7.84 0.15
C TYR A 459 45.92 6.34 -0.07
N TRP A 460 45.03 5.62 -0.76
CA TRP A 460 45.11 4.16 -0.89
C TRP A 460 45.84 3.65 -2.13
N LYS A 461 46.00 4.44 -3.21
CA LYS A 461 46.49 3.96 -4.53
C LYS A 461 47.83 3.23 -4.47
N ASP A 462 48.71 3.63 -3.56
CA ASP A 462 50.06 3.05 -3.37
C ASP A 462 50.18 2.14 -2.14
N LYS A 463 49.05 1.83 -1.47
CA LYS A 463 48.96 1.01 -0.24
C LYS A 463 48.35 -0.37 -0.54
N PRO A 464 48.50 -1.38 0.34
CA PRO A 464 47.93 -2.73 0.14
C PRO A 464 46.42 -2.79 0.42
N TRP A 465 45.61 -1.94 -0.25
CA TRP A 465 44.16 -1.85 -0.04
C TRP A 465 43.41 -3.17 -0.28
N LYS A 466 43.95 -4.07 -1.12
CA LYS A 466 43.38 -5.41 -1.38
C LYS A 466 43.39 -6.32 -0.16
N GLU A 467 44.31 -6.09 0.78
CA GLU A 467 44.50 -6.92 1.97
C GLU A 467 43.67 -6.44 3.17
N LEU A 468 42.91 -5.35 3.03
CA LEU A 468 42.10 -4.81 4.13
C LEU A 468 41.08 -5.82 4.64
N LYS A 469 41.00 -5.96 5.96
CA LYS A 469 39.91 -6.67 6.63
C LYS A 469 38.63 -5.85 6.55
N TYR A 470 37.47 -6.50 6.73
CA TYR A 470 36.18 -5.80 6.74
C TYR A 470 36.15 -4.70 7.81
N GLU A 471 36.53 -5.05 9.03
CA GLU A 471 36.77 -4.08 10.11
C GLU A 471 38.17 -3.47 9.94
N LEU A 472 38.21 -2.15 9.80
CA LEU A 472 39.47 -1.41 9.77
C LEU A 472 40.06 -1.31 11.18
N GLU A 473 41.37 -1.49 11.27
CA GLU A 473 42.15 -1.19 12.47
C GLU A 473 41.91 0.28 12.90
N PRO A 474 41.85 0.59 14.21
CA PRO A 474 41.47 1.92 14.71
C PRO A 474 42.30 3.06 14.13
N GLU A 475 43.61 2.86 13.96
CA GLU A 475 44.54 3.86 13.44
C GLU A 475 44.28 4.13 11.95
N VAL A 476 44.08 3.07 11.16
CA VAL A 476 43.73 3.18 9.74
C VAL A 476 42.39 3.90 9.58
N ARG A 477 41.43 3.62 10.46
CA ARG A 477 40.14 4.32 10.45
C ARG A 477 40.30 5.81 10.75
N ALA A 478 41.10 6.16 11.77
CA ALA A 478 41.37 7.54 12.13
C ALA A 478 42.03 8.30 10.97
N ASP A 479 43.04 7.71 10.32
CA ASP A 479 43.69 8.29 9.14
C ASP A 479 42.68 8.64 8.03
N ILE A 480 41.74 7.74 7.73
CA ILE A 480 40.70 7.97 6.71
C ILE A 480 39.70 9.04 7.15
N GLU A 481 39.26 8.97 8.41
CA GLU A 481 38.36 9.98 9.00
C GLU A 481 39.01 11.38 9.00
N ASP A 482 40.33 11.47 9.04
CA ASP A 482 41.09 12.73 8.99
C ASP A 482 41.24 13.32 7.59
N LEU A 483 41.06 12.51 6.53
CA LEU A 483 41.13 13.00 5.14
C LEU A 483 40.00 13.99 4.82
N HIS A 484 38.79 13.75 5.33
CA HIS A 484 37.63 14.59 5.04
C HIS A 484 36.47 14.37 6.04
N PRO A 485 35.72 15.43 6.44
CA PRO A 485 34.56 15.31 7.33
C PRO A 485 33.50 14.31 6.87
N TYR A 486 33.33 14.12 5.56
CA TYR A 486 32.40 13.14 4.96
C TYR A 486 32.56 11.72 5.51
N PHE A 487 33.78 11.32 5.88
CA PHE A 487 34.04 9.98 6.42
C PHE A 487 33.63 9.85 7.90
N ARG A 488 33.40 10.98 8.59
CA ARG A 488 32.97 11.05 10.00
C ARG A 488 31.46 11.18 10.17
N THR A 489 30.77 11.78 9.18
CA THR A 489 29.33 12.02 9.21
C THR A 489 28.50 10.75 8.98
N GLN A 490 29.14 9.63 8.65
CA GLN A 490 28.47 8.34 8.49
C GLN A 490 28.16 7.68 9.84
N PRO A 491 27.04 6.95 9.96
CA PRO A 491 26.67 6.23 11.18
C PRO A 491 27.77 5.29 11.67
N ALA A 492 27.98 5.19 12.99
CA ALA A 492 29.12 4.48 13.59
C ALA A 492 29.31 3.01 13.14
N LYS A 493 28.23 2.32 12.79
CA LYS A 493 28.25 0.92 12.32
C LYS A 493 28.61 0.76 10.83
N HIS A 494 28.63 1.88 10.10
CA HIS A 494 28.70 1.97 8.65
C HIS A 494 29.74 2.98 8.16
N ARG A 495 30.59 3.48 9.06
CA ARG A 495 31.84 4.18 8.71
C ARG A 495 32.66 3.34 7.74
N MET A 496 33.54 3.98 6.97
CA MET A 496 34.34 3.35 5.92
C MET A 496 34.87 1.98 6.34
N SER A 497 34.41 0.92 5.67
CA SER A 497 34.87 -0.45 5.88
C SER A 497 35.93 -0.82 4.86
N GLY A 498 36.76 -1.82 5.16
CA GLY A 498 37.74 -2.29 4.19
C GLY A 498 37.11 -2.86 2.92
N GLY A 499 35.90 -3.42 3.01
CA GLY A 499 35.13 -3.85 1.83
C GLY A 499 34.78 -2.68 0.91
N LEU A 500 34.21 -1.61 1.48
CA LEU A 500 33.79 -0.44 0.72
C LEU A 500 34.99 0.34 0.15
N ILE A 501 36.12 0.35 0.84
CA ILE A 501 37.37 0.91 0.29
C ILE A 501 37.81 0.11 -0.94
N LYS A 502 37.82 -1.23 -0.89
CA LYS A 502 38.18 -2.07 -2.04
C LYS A 502 37.27 -1.78 -3.24
N ASP A 503 35.98 -1.67 -3.00
CA ASP A 503 34.99 -1.32 -4.03
C ASP A 503 35.31 0.03 -4.71
N TYR A 504 35.55 1.08 -3.92
CA TYR A 504 35.94 2.39 -4.48
C TYR A 504 37.29 2.33 -5.19
N MET A 505 38.27 1.60 -4.67
CA MET A 505 39.60 1.47 -5.30
C MET A 505 39.54 0.72 -6.64
N GLU A 506 38.56 -0.14 -6.86
CA GLU A 506 38.30 -0.74 -8.18
C GLU A 506 37.51 0.19 -9.11
N TYR A 507 36.56 0.96 -8.58
CA TYR A 507 35.64 1.79 -9.36
C TYR A 507 36.21 3.16 -9.77
N LEU A 508 36.85 3.88 -8.85
CA LEU A 508 37.35 5.25 -9.09
C LEU A 508 38.36 5.34 -10.24
N PRO A 509 39.31 4.40 -10.43
CA PRO A 509 40.19 4.42 -11.61
C PRO A 509 39.45 4.30 -12.94
N VAL A 510 38.32 3.58 -12.99
CA VAL A 510 37.48 3.48 -14.19
C VAL A 510 36.86 4.84 -14.49
N CYS A 511 36.36 5.53 -13.47
CA CYS A 511 35.77 6.86 -13.60
C CYS A 511 36.78 7.90 -14.08
N TYR A 512 37.95 7.96 -13.41
CA TYR A 512 38.98 8.94 -13.73
C TYR A 512 39.57 8.76 -15.13
N ARG A 513 39.77 7.51 -15.57
CA ARG A 513 40.22 7.23 -16.95
C ARG A 513 39.19 7.61 -18.00
N SER A 514 37.90 7.49 -17.67
CA SER A 514 36.80 7.79 -18.59
C SER A 514 36.36 9.26 -18.53
N GLY A 515 36.94 10.06 -17.62
CA GLY A 515 36.59 11.46 -17.43
C GLY A 515 35.17 11.67 -16.89
N ILE A 516 34.61 10.68 -16.18
CA ILE A 516 33.24 10.72 -15.64
C ILE A 516 33.24 10.90 -14.12
N ARG A 517 32.19 11.53 -13.60
CA ARG A 517 31.93 11.64 -12.16
C ARG A 517 31.42 10.31 -11.61
N PRO A 518 32.03 9.76 -10.56
CA PRO A 518 31.57 8.53 -9.93
C PRO A 518 30.21 8.73 -9.26
N MET A 519 29.37 7.70 -9.31
CA MET A 519 28.20 7.60 -8.44
C MET A 519 28.66 7.26 -7.02
N LEU A 520 28.26 8.05 -6.01
CA LEU A 520 28.59 7.73 -4.61
C LEU A 520 27.83 6.47 -4.13
N ALA A 521 28.32 5.81 -3.09
CA ALA A 521 27.54 4.79 -2.39
C ALA A 521 26.38 5.45 -1.63
N GLN A 522 25.19 4.86 -1.70
CA GLN A 522 23.99 5.36 -1.04
C GLN A 522 23.80 4.75 0.36
N PHE A 523 23.21 5.54 1.26
CA PHE A 523 22.73 5.04 2.55
C PHE A 523 21.25 5.37 2.63
N THR A 524 20.40 4.38 2.34
CA THR A 524 18.95 4.61 2.40
C THR A 524 18.45 4.32 3.81
N LEU A 525 17.86 5.35 4.43
CA LEU A 525 17.01 5.21 5.60
C LEU A 525 15.64 4.70 5.14
N MET A 526 15.39 3.41 5.31
CA MET A 526 14.04 2.86 5.14
C MET A 526 13.25 3.07 6.43
N GLU A 527 12.01 3.54 6.33
CA GLU A 527 11.12 3.82 7.46
C GLU A 527 11.05 2.61 8.42
N GLY A 528 11.52 2.77 9.66
CA GLY A 528 11.48 1.72 10.68
C GLY A 528 12.56 0.62 10.57
N GLU A 529 13.51 0.74 9.64
CA GLU A 529 14.67 -0.15 9.56
C GLU A 529 15.95 0.62 9.92
N ARG A 530 16.98 -0.09 10.37
CA ARG A 530 18.33 0.50 10.53
C ARG A 530 18.76 1.12 9.20
N GLU A 531 19.60 2.14 9.25
CA GLU A 531 20.38 2.57 8.08
C GLU A 531 20.99 1.34 7.42
N ARG A 532 20.72 1.15 6.12
CA ARG A 532 21.24 0.02 5.37
C ARG A 532 22.26 0.54 4.38
N ASN A 533 23.47 -0.01 4.47
CA ASN A 533 24.50 0.17 3.46
C ASN A 533 23.98 -0.27 2.09
N LEU A 534 23.99 0.65 1.14
CA LEU A 534 23.79 0.41 -0.29
C LEU A 534 25.03 1.02 -0.98
N THR A 535 26.15 0.34 -1.10
CA THR A 535 26.36 -0.53 -2.25
C THR A 535 27.86 -0.77 -2.31
N SER A 536 28.25 -2.01 -2.55
CA SER A 536 29.54 -2.30 -3.14
C SER A 536 29.57 -1.77 -4.59
N ALA A 537 30.75 -1.62 -5.21
CA ALA A 537 30.84 -1.26 -6.63
C ALA A 537 30.11 -2.28 -7.53
N HIS A 538 29.94 -3.51 -7.03
CA HIS A 538 29.12 -4.55 -7.63
C HIS A 538 27.63 -4.17 -7.72
N ASP A 539 27.03 -3.69 -6.62
CA ASP A 539 25.61 -3.30 -6.60
C ASP A 539 25.32 -2.08 -7.48
N GLN A 540 26.27 -1.15 -7.57
CA GLN A 540 26.16 0.04 -8.44
C GLN A 540 26.03 -0.33 -9.92
N ARG A 541 26.75 -1.36 -10.39
CA ARG A 541 26.64 -1.86 -11.77
C ARG A 541 25.23 -2.35 -12.07
N PHE A 542 24.62 -3.05 -11.14
CA PHE A 542 23.27 -3.59 -11.30
C PHE A 542 22.20 -2.50 -11.22
N PHE A 543 22.38 -1.54 -10.33
CA PHE A 543 21.50 -0.38 -10.25
C PHE A 543 21.49 0.40 -11.57
N LEU A 544 22.67 0.72 -12.12
CA LEU A 544 22.78 1.42 -13.40
C LEU A 544 22.24 0.58 -14.57
N SER A 545 22.46 -0.73 -14.57
CA SER A 545 21.95 -1.60 -15.64
C SER A 545 20.41 -1.64 -15.68
N ALA A 546 19.72 -1.46 -14.55
CA ALA A 546 18.26 -1.30 -14.51
C ALA A 546 17.79 -0.08 -15.33
N TYR A 547 18.63 0.95 -15.41
CA TYR A 547 18.41 2.13 -16.23
C TYR A 547 18.94 2.00 -17.67
N ASN A 548 19.50 0.85 -18.06
CA ASN A 548 20.27 0.63 -19.29
C ASN A 548 21.53 1.51 -19.38
N LEU A 549 22.10 1.85 -18.22
CA LEU A 549 23.33 2.63 -18.11
C LEU A 549 24.50 1.71 -17.79
N LYS A 550 25.69 2.09 -18.25
CA LYS A 550 26.93 1.39 -17.92
C LYS A 550 27.74 2.19 -16.93
N ILE A 551 28.36 1.49 -15.99
CA ILE A 551 29.13 2.08 -14.89
C ILE A 551 30.34 2.89 -15.37
N ASP A 552 30.89 2.57 -16.55
CA ASP A 552 32.04 3.21 -17.19
C ASP A 552 31.63 4.33 -18.18
N GLN A 553 30.33 4.59 -18.32
CA GLN A 553 29.77 5.61 -19.23
C GLN A 553 28.84 6.60 -18.52
N PHE A 554 28.38 6.28 -17.32
CA PHE A 554 27.47 7.13 -16.57
C PHE A 554 28.23 8.22 -15.82
N ASP A 555 28.19 9.44 -16.37
CA ASP A 555 28.65 10.64 -15.70
C ASP A 555 27.57 11.16 -14.75
N CYS A 556 27.75 10.90 -13.44
CA CYS A 556 26.74 11.18 -12.42
C CYS A 556 26.41 12.68 -12.35
N PRO A 557 25.17 13.12 -12.65
CA PRO A 557 24.81 14.53 -12.73
C PRO A 557 24.71 15.19 -11.35
N THR A 558 25.08 16.47 -11.30
CA THR A 558 25.05 17.35 -10.12
C THR A 558 23.66 17.90 -9.85
N GLU A 559 22.89 18.14 -10.91
CA GLU A 559 21.49 18.51 -10.82
C GLU A 559 20.62 17.29 -11.14
N GLN A 560 19.70 16.95 -10.23
CA GLN A 560 18.69 15.91 -10.42
C GLN A 560 17.30 16.44 -10.00
N PRO A 561 16.21 15.98 -10.65
CA PRO A 561 16.20 14.96 -11.69
C PRO A 561 16.63 15.53 -13.06
N PHE A 562 17.24 14.69 -13.90
CA PHE A 562 17.79 15.06 -15.21
C PHE A 562 17.11 14.27 -16.34
N GLU A 563 17.19 14.77 -17.58
CA GLU A 563 16.61 14.06 -18.73
C GLU A 563 17.40 12.77 -19.03
N LEU A 564 16.74 11.63 -18.94
CA LEU A 564 17.37 10.31 -19.11
C LEU A 564 16.77 9.59 -20.32
N ASN A 565 17.59 9.30 -21.35
CA ASN A 565 17.23 8.56 -22.56
C ASN A 565 15.80 8.89 -23.06
N PRO A 566 15.53 10.14 -23.50
CA PRO A 566 14.16 10.63 -23.76
C PRO A 566 13.42 9.88 -24.88
N LYS A 567 14.14 9.10 -25.69
CA LYS A 567 13.57 8.22 -26.72
C LYS A 567 13.06 6.88 -26.16
N GLU A 568 13.55 6.47 -25.00
CA GLU A 568 13.29 5.16 -24.40
C GLU A 568 12.51 5.25 -23.08
N ARG A 569 12.60 6.39 -22.37
CA ARG A 569 12.01 6.58 -21.05
C ARG A 569 11.10 7.80 -21.00
N VAL A 570 9.89 7.57 -20.48
CA VAL A 570 8.86 8.58 -20.25
C VAL A 570 7.98 8.14 -19.07
N GLY A 571 7.93 8.99 -18.05
CA GLY A 571 7.11 8.79 -16.86
C GLY A 571 7.45 7.57 -16.02
N LEU A 572 6.67 7.41 -14.96
CA LEU A 572 6.81 6.38 -13.95
C LEU A 572 6.56 4.96 -14.51
N LEU A 573 5.79 4.84 -15.60
CA LEU A 573 5.54 3.55 -16.26
C LEU A 573 6.76 3.00 -17.02
N THR A 574 7.81 3.81 -17.18
CA THR A 574 9.11 3.36 -17.69
C THR A 574 10.19 3.32 -16.60
N HIS A 575 9.82 3.67 -15.36
CA HIS A 575 10.73 3.60 -14.23
C HIS A 575 11.07 2.14 -13.89
N PRO A 576 12.34 1.77 -13.63
CA PRO A 576 12.72 0.38 -13.37
C PRO A 576 11.96 -0.28 -12.23
N ALA A 577 11.71 0.43 -11.12
CA ALA A 577 10.87 -0.07 -10.02
C ALA A 577 9.47 -0.53 -10.48
N TRP A 578 8.80 0.27 -11.32
CA TRP A 578 7.48 -0.09 -11.83
C TRP A 578 7.56 -1.28 -12.79
N LEU A 579 8.56 -1.30 -13.67
CA LEU A 579 8.79 -2.40 -14.61
C LEU A 579 9.08 -3.73 -13.90
N ILE A 580 9.85 -3.70 -12.81
CA ILE A 580 10.13 -4.87 -11.97
C ILE A 580 8.85 -5.31 -11.24
N ALA A 581 8.14 -4.38 -10.58
CA ALA A 581 6.90 -4.69 -9.85
C ALA A 581 5.78 -5.28 -10.72
N HIS A 582 5.82 -5.06 -12.04
CA HIS A 582 4.86 -5.60 -13.02
C HIS A 582 5.50 -6.65 -13.94
N SER A 583 6.50 -7.38 -13.44
CA SER A 583 7.15 -8.49 -14.13
C SER A 583 7.01 -9.79 -13.35
N LYS A 584 7.40 -10.91 -13.97
CA LYS A 584 7.54 -12.20 -13.27
C LYS A 584 8.97 -12.35 -12.75
N ASN A 585 9.21 -13.40 -11.99
CA ASN A 585 10.54 -13.72 -11.47
C ASN A 585 11.56 -13.98 -12.59
N THR A 586 11.10 -14.60 -13.68
CA THR A 586 11.96 -15.10 -14.77
C THR A 586 11.91 -14.23 -16.04
N GLU A 587 10.93 -13.35 -16.17
CA GLU A 587 10.68 -12.61 -17.42
C GLU A 587 9.94 -11.29 -17.21
N THR A 588 10.06 -10.39 -18.18
CA THR A 588 9.20 -9.20 -18.27
C THR A 588 7.75 -9.61 -18.55
N ASN A 589 6.75 -8.78 -18.18
CA ASN A 589 5.33 -9.14 -18.38
C ASN A 589 4.54 -7.98 -19.02
N PRO A 590 4.53 -7.86 -20.36
CA PRO A 590 3.76 -6.81 -21.05
C PRO A 590 2.25 -6.96 -20.85
N ILE A 591 1.74 -8.19 -20.64
CA ILE A 591 0.30 -8.45 -20.43
C ILE A 591 -0.17 -7.82 -19.12
N THR A 592 0.53 -8.08 -18.01
CA THR A 592 0.19 -7.48 -16.70
C THR A 592 0.27 -5.95 -16.73
N ARG A 593 1.26 -5.40 -17.43
CA ARG A 593 1.39 -3.94 -17.63
C ARG A 593 0.26 -3.37 -18.47
N GLY A 594 -0.12 -4.03 -19.56
CA GLY A 594 -1.25 -3.65 -20.41
C GLY A 594 -2.58 -3.71 -19.66
N LYS A 595 -2.81 -4.77 -18.87
CA LYS A 595 -3.96 -4.91 -17.97
C LYS A 595 -4.02 -3.74 -16.99
N TRP A 596 -2.91 -3.41 -16.34
CA TRP A 596 -2.85 -2.26 -15.42
C TRP A 596 -3.22 -0.95 -16.12
N ILE A 597 -2.68 -0.67 -17.32
CA ILE A 597 -3.04 0.55 -18.08
C ILE A 597 -4.53 0.56 -18.42
N ARG A 598 -5.06 -0.55 -18.95
CA ARG A 598 -6.47 -0.66 -19.34
C ARG A 598 -7.39 -0.41 -18.16
N GLU A 599 -7.12 -1.05 -17.02
CA GLU A 599 -8.00 -1.01 -15.85
C GLU A 599 -7.83 0.24 -15.00
N ARG A 600 -6.59 0.71 -14.81
CA ARG A 600 -6.27 1.79 -13.86
C ARG A 600 -6.20 3.17 -14.48
N LEU A 601 -5.78 3.29 -15.74
CA LEU A 601 -5.70 4.58 -16.43
C LEU A 601 -6.88 4.82 -17.37
N LEU A 602 -7.31 3.78 -18.09
CA LEU A 602 -8.37 3.90 -19.09
C LEU A 602 -9.76 3.49 -18.57
N ALA A 603 -9.84 3.03 -17.31
CA ALA A 603 -11.07 2.56 -16.66
C ALA A 603 -11.84 1.49 -17.46
N GLY A 604 -11.13 0.70 -18.28
CA GLY A 604 -11.66 -0.47 -18.97
C GLY A 604 -11.65 -1.71 -18.07
N HIS A 605 -12.14 -2.82 -18.60
CA HIS A 605 -12.18 -4.09 -17.88
C HIS A 605 -11.48 -5.17 -18.71
N VAL A 606 -10.65 -6.01 -18.08
CA VAL A 606 -10.08 -7.18 -18.75
C VAL A 606 -10.72 -8.43 -18.14
N PRO A 607 -11.56 -9.18 -18.88
CA PRO A 607 -12.20 -10.37 -18.34
C PRO A 607 -11.15 -11.41 -17.94
N ASP A 608 -11.46 -12.17 -16.90
CA ASP A 608 -10.61 -13.28 -16.48
C ASP A 608 -10.55 -14.36 -17.57
N VAL A 609 -9.39 -15.01 -17.67
CA VAL A 609 -9.21 -16.12 -18.62
C VAL A 609 -10.10 -17.29 -18.16
N PRO A 610 -10.95 -17.85 -19.03
CA PRO A 610 -11.74 -19.04 -18.69
C PRO A 610 -10.85 -20.17 -18.18
N ILE A 611 -11.30 -20.90 -17.15
CA ILE A 611 -10.55 -22.00 -16.51
C ILE A 611 -10.11 -23.08 -17.51
N THR A 612 -10.80 -23.19 -18.66
CA THR A 612 -10.54 -24.16 -19.72
C THR A 612 -9.39 -23.77 -20.66
N ILE A 613 -8.88 -22.55 -20.61
CA ILE A 613 -7.83 -22.06 -21.52
C ILE A 613 -6.49 -21.99 -20.77
N ASN A 614 -5.57 -22.90 -21.10
CA ASN A 614 -4.20 -22.86 -20.61
C ASN A 614 -3.31 -22.04 -21.58
N ALA A 615 -3.44 -20.71 -21.55
CA ALA A 615 -2.62 -19.81 -22.36
C ALA A 615 -1.27 -19.56 -21.67
N VAL A 616 -0.38 -20.55 -21.68
CA VAL A 616 0.97 -20.43 -21.15
C VAL A 616 1.97 -20.44 -22.30
N VAL A 617 2.72 -19.34 -22.45
CA VAL A 617 3.90 -19.30 -23.33
C VAL A 617 4.98 -20.16 -22.67
N PRO A 618 5.41 -21.29 -23.28
CA PRO A 618 6.38 -22.20 -22.67
C PRO A 618 7.64 -21.46 -22.25
N GLU A 619 8.17 -21.78 -21.07
CA GLU A 619 9.43 -21.19 -20.61
C GLU A 619 10.60 -21.72 -21.44
N ASP A 620 11.41 -20.82 -21.98
CA ASP A 620 12.67 -21.12 -22.63
C ASP A 620 13.73 -20.15 -22.10
N PRO A 621 14.78 -20.63 -21.39
CA PRO A 621 15.82 -19.79 -20.83
C PRO A 621 16.76 -19.16 -21.87
N HIS A 622 16.79 -19.69 -23.10
CA HIS A 622 17.68 -19.23 -24.18
C HIS A 622 17.02 -18.25 -25.16
N LYS A 623 15.71 -18.04 -25.03
CA LYS A 623 14.95 -17.10 -25.86
C LYS A 623 14.41 -15.94 -25.04
N THR A 624 14.46 -14.75 -25.63
CA THR A 624 13.76 -13.57 -25.14
C THR A 624 12.26 -13.80 -25.13
N LEU A 625 11.54 -13.03 -24.33
CA LEU A 625 10.08 -13.07 -24.33
C LEU A 625 9.52 -12.77 -25.72
N ARG A 626 10.10 -11.80 -26.43
CA ARG A 626 9.66 -11.41 -27.78
C ARG A 626 9.75 -12.60 -28.75
N GLU A 627 10.87 -13.30 -28.78
CA GLU A 627 11.07 -14.51 -29.61
C GLU A 627 10.10 -15.63 -29.23
N ARG A 628 9.78 -15.77 -27.93
CA ARG A 628 8.79 -16.77 -27.47
C ARG A 628 7.35 -16.43 -27.85
N PHE A 629 7.03 -15.15 -28.10
CA PHE A 629 5.73 -14.72 -28.61
C PHE A 629 5.65 -14.68 -30.15
N GLU A 630 6.75 -14.86 -30.89
CA GLU A 630 6.68 -14.92 -32.37
C GLU A 630 5.68 -15.96 -32.91
N PRO A 631 5.55 -17.17 -32.34
CA PRO A 631 4.55 -18.14 -32.81
C PRO A 631 3.10 -17.74 -32.56
N THR A 632 2.86 -16.65 -31.82
CA THR A 632 1.51 -16.16 -31.43
C THR A 632 1.11 -14.86 -32.13
N ARG A 633 1.99 -14.30 -32.96
CA ARG A 633 1.71 -13.17 -33.85
C ARG A 633 1.30 -13.71 -35.21
#